data_AF-A0A9P5LBT8-F1
#
_entry.id   AF-A0A9P5LBT8-F1
#
_cell.length_a   1.000
_cell.length_b   1.000
_cell.length_c   1.000
_cell.angle_alpha   90.00
_cell.angle_beta   90.00
_cell.angle_gamma   90.00
#
_symmetry.space_group_name_H-M   'P 1'
#
loop_
_entity.id
_entity.type
_entity.pdbx_description
1 polymer ?
#
loop_
_entity_poly.entity_id
_entity_poly.type
_entity_poly.pdbx_seq_one_letter_code
_entity_poly.pdbx_strand_id
1 'polypeptide(L)'
;MSSLDIVRLFGGLVANGAKVYVIALPDEPISEKVKELNELGEASGDVSSKEAIADIAAYIKQRETHLDVLVSNAGIRRDPVEPCNVLTAPLLELQSSMWSSRHSDWADTFCVNTTAHYFMSVAFLPLLSAAAERNLDGGRKGRDDGRGVIVITSSCASMHNMTNIDLTSYASSKAATDHLVRLLAAKFSRFYVRVAGINPGFVPSKMNPIGEEGNVFSSLFDQVPAKRVGDEEDIAGAVIYLTSRAGAYIDGISLCVDGGRILLANGQQSDFNVNDLQELAAGLGIEIASDQDAKDYLLLLRSLEAVMQQIKDGPDYLHPALEPYPVVGIRKYWKPNQDENPFNAWSHRCDLKAKESTSDLLMGRTIAIKDNICVGGLPTTLGTLPTVLSESGVFPISTVDAIVVSRILAAGATIKGSSTCESFCASPLSFTSATGPVHNALLHGYTSGGSSSGSCALVAGSVLNRQSKKVFGETAELAIGSDQAGSVRIPACFSGIYGLKPTFGLIPYTGAASMNPMIDHLGPIASTLDDIAALLKVMAGYDGLDPRMTPESPLIAQVKDYPQILGDFRHSVSTKDGQTRQMKIGFLKESFDIPGISSEVREKVQQTARSAFAVVGAEMIDISIPMHLEGPTIWTASTRLSMSDWLCQEKPSGHLSYLPPHMQARWPPSQEKFDALTSTNPGVANIILSAEFAKKNIGPALEAKAHRKVFELRAAYDDALEHVDVLITPCAPTVAMPHPPLTDSQGKKSTILEKLGVAVGLTNNTCPFNVTGHPALSVPCGFSTVPEHPDAPLPIGMQIIGKLWDDESVIMAAALFEEGRNDGHNPLLSTLGQNKGEE
;
A
#
# COMPACT_ATOMS: atom_id res chain seq x y z
N MET A 1 46.72 9.25 6.53
CA MET A 1 46.78 8.23 7.60
C MET A 1 48.22 7.77 7.70
N SER A 2 48.96 8.21 8.71
CA SER A 2 50.42 8.08 8.77
C SER A 2 50.92 7.07 9.80
N SER A 3 50.29 5.90 9.86
CA SER A 3 50.78 4.79 10.69
C SER A 3 50.19 3.40 10.45
N LEU A 4 49.39 3.14 9.42
CA LEU A 4 49.27 1.74 8.98
C LEU A 4 50.68 1.35 8.53
N ASP A 5 51.22 0.27 9.08
CA ASP A 5 52.53 -0.20 8.71
C ASP A 5 52.53 -0.60 7.23
N ILE A 6 52.90 0.36 6.37
CA ILE A 6 52.99 0.20 4.92
C ILE A 6 53.80 -1.06 4.59
N VAL A 7 54.79 -1.39 5.42
CA VAL A 7 55.60 -2.61 5.34
C VAL A 7 54.74 -3.89 5.45
N ARG A 8 53.75 -3.94 6.35
CA ARG A 8 52.84 -5.08 6.50
C ARG A 8 51.69 -5.07 5.50
N LEU A 9 51.16 -3.89 5.17
CA LEU A 9 50.09 -3.72 4.18
C LEU A 9 50.48 -4.23 2.79
N PHE A 10 51.74 -4.04 2.42
CA PHE A 10 52.30 -4.45 1.13
C PHE A 10 53.27 -5.62 1.23
N GLY A 11 53.59 -6.10 2.44
CA GLY A 11 54.51 -7.22 2.67
C GLY A 11 54.08 -8.50 1.96
N GLY A 12 52.77 -8.76 1.88
CA GLY A 12 52.21 -9.87 1.09
C GLY A 12 52.43 -9.72 -0.42
N LEU A 13 52.38 -8.50 -0.96
CA LEU A 13 52.63 -8.23 -2.38
C LEU A 13 54.13 -8.33 -2.70
N VAL A 14 54.99 -7.78 -1.84
CA VAL A 14 56.45 -7.87 -1.97
C VAL A 14 56.94 -9.32 -1.84
N ALA A 15 56.44 -10.08 -0.87
CA ALA A 15 56.76 -11.50 -0.69
C ALA A 15 56.37 -12.37 -1.92
N ASN A 16 55.42 -11.90 -2.73
CA ASN A 16 55.01 -12.53 -3.99
C ASN A 16 55.67 -11.89 -5.23
N GLY A 17 56.75 -11.12 -5.04
CA GLY A 17 57.59 -10.58 -6.11
C GLY A 17 57.09 -9.28 -6.75
N ALA A 18 56.15 -8.56 -6.11
CA ALA A 18 55.72 -7.25 -6.59
C ALA A 18 56.79 -6.17 -6.33
N LYS A 19 56.99 -5.29 -7.32
CA LYS A 19 57.79 -4.07 -7.15
C LYS A 19 56.90 -2.96 -6.58
N VAL A 20 57.26 -2.42 -5.43
CA VAL A 20 56.43 -1.45 -4.69
C VAL A 20 57.11 -0.09 -4.63
N TYR A 21 56.36 0.96 -4.96
CA TYR A 21 56.77 2.35 -4.81
C TYR A 21 55.93 3.00 -3.70
N VAL A 22 56.58 3.60 -2.70
CA VAL A 22 55.90 4.23 -1.56
C VAL A 22 56.04 5.73 -1.62
N ILE A 23 54.92 6.44 -1.66
CA ILE A 23 54.87 7.91 -1.69
C ILE A 23 54.19 8.37 -0.41
N ALA A 24 54.75 9.37 0.28
CA ALA A 24 54.16 9.93 1.49
C ALA A 24 54.28 11.46 1.53
N LEU A 25 53.52 12.07 2.45
CA LEU A 25 53.49 13.52 2.63
C LEU A 25 54.83 14.07 3.19
N PRO A 26 55.18 15.34 2.91
CA PRO A 26 56.49 15.91 3.23
C PRO A 26 56.94 15.80 4.70
N ASP A 27 55.98 15.80 5.64
CA ASP A 27 56.23 15.82 7.09
C ASP A 27 56.20 14.42 7.73
N GLU A 28 56.10 13.35 6.94
CA GLU A 28 56.05 11.98 7.45
C GLU A 28 57.44 11.31 7.53
N PRO A 29 57.84 10.74 8.69
CA PRO A 29 59.10 10.03 8.82
C PRO A 29 58.98 8.65 8.17
N ILE A 30 59.11 8.60 6.85
CA ILE A 30 59.05 7.35 6.09
C ILE A 30 60.42 6.70 5.90
N SER A 31 61.52 7.39 6.23
CA SER A 31 62.88 7.00 5.86
C SER A 31 63.29 5.60 6.35
N GLU A 32 62.83 5.14 7.52
CA GLU A 32 63.11 3.77 8.01
C GLU A 32 62.24 2.71 7.33
N LYS A 33 60.93 2.94 7.15
CA LYS A 33 60.01 2.02 6.47
C LYS A 33 60.27 1.92 4.97
N VAL A 34 60.65 3.04 4.37
CA VAL A 34 61.16 3.13 3.01
C VAL A 34 62.47 2.37 2.93
N LYS A 35 63.39 2.46 3.90
CA LYS A 35 64.60 1.60 3.96
C LYS A 35 64.28 0.10 3.97
N GLU A 36 63.25 -0.30 4.72
CA GLU A 36 62.79 -1.69 4.87
C GLU A 36 62.12 -2.23 3.58
N LEU A 37 61.53 -1.35 2.77
CA LEU A 37 60.99 -1.66 1.44
C LEU A 37 62.01 -1.42 0.29
N ASN A 38 63.07 -0.65 0.55
CA ASN A 38 64.01 -0.07 -0.43
C ASN A 38 65.10 -1.01 -0.95
N GLU A 39 65.14 -2.28 -0.56
CA GLU A 39 65.98 -3.22 -1.29
C GLU A 39 65.53 -3.38 -2.76
N LEU A 40 64.39 -2.78 -3.20
CA LEU A 40 63.83 -2.91 -4.55
C LEU A 40 63.24 -1.64 -5.25
N GLY A 41 63.33 -0.41 -4.71
CA GLY A 41 63.07 0.83 -5.50
C GLY A 41 62.70 2.12 -4.73
N GLU A 42 63.35 3.25 -5.05
CA GLU A 42 63.13 4.57 -4.42
C GLU A 42 62.15 5.46 -5.21
N ALA A 43 61.14 6.03 -4.54
CA ALA A 43 60.43 7.25 -4.95
C ALA A 43 59.87 7.96 -3.71
N SER A 44 59.93 9.29 -3.63
CA SER A 44 59.22 10.09 -2.62
C SER A 44 58.66 11.36 -3.28
N GLY A 45 57.52 11.88 -2.81
CA GLY A 45 56.90 13.06 -3.41
C GLY A 45 55.60 13.50 -2.75
N ASP A 46 55.27 14.78 -2.88
CA ASP A 46 54.06 15.39 -2.35
C ASP A 46 52.83 15.07 -3.24
N VAL A 47 51.72 14.65 -2.63
CA VAL A 47 50.45 14.35 -3.35
C VAL A 47 49.38 15.43 -3.16
N SER A 48 49.72 16.54 -2.49
CA SER A 48 48.79 17.65 -2.25
C SER A 48 48.67 18.64 -3.41
N SER A 49 49.55 18.56 -4.41
CA SER A 49 49.50 19.37 -5.63
C SER A 49 49.49 18.52 -6.91
N LYS A 50 48.84 19.04 -7.94
CA LYS A 50 48.70 18.36 -9.23
C LYS A 50 50.05 18.23 -9.95
N GLU A 51 50.90 19.23 -9.80
CA GLU A 51 52.24 19.32 -10.38
C GLU A 51 53.14 18.22 -9.79
N ALA A 52 53.15 18.07 -8.46
CA ALA A 52 53.94 17.04 -7.80
C ALA A 52 53.43 15.62 -8.14
N ILE A 53 52.10 15.41 -8.23
CA ILE A 53 51.52 14.14 -8.72
C ILE A 53 52.00 13.84 -10.16
N ALA A 54 52.06 14.84 -11.03
CA ALA A 54 52.53 14.67 -12.40
C ALA A 54 54.02 14.29 -12.45
N ASP A 55 54.85 14.88 -11.60
CA ASP A 55 56.28 14.56 -11.49
C ASP A 55 56.50 13.12 -11.02
N ILE A 56 55.74 12.66 -10.03
CA ILE A 56 55.76 11.27 -9.55
C ILE A 56 55.33 10.31 -10.67
N ALA A 57 54.24 10.61 -11.38
CA ALA A 57 53.77 9.78 -12.48
C ALA A 57 54.80 9.72 -13.62
N ALA A 58 55.48 10.84 -13.92
CA ALA A 58 56.56 10.88 -14.90
C ALA A 58 57.76 10.04 -14.46
N TYR A 59 58.15 10.12 -13.18
CA TYR A 59 59.23 9.33 -12.59
C TYR A 59 59.00 7.82 -12.73
N ILE A 60 57.79 7.36 -12.42
CA ILE A 60 57.40 5.95 -12.53
C ILE A 60 57.29 5.54 -14.01
N LYS A 61 56.69 6.37 -14.87
CA LYS A 61 56.55 6.09 -16.30
C LYS A 61 57.89 5.94 -17.04
N GLN A 62 58.96 6.58 -16.54
CA GLN A 62 60.31 6.38 -17.08
C GLN A 62 60.92 5.00 -16.75
N ARG A 63 60.39 4.31 -15.74
CA ARG A 63 60.94 3.06 -15.21
C ARG A 63 60.03 1.86 -15.49
N GLU A 64 58.73 2.09 -15.51
CA GLU A 64 57.72 1.04 -15.62
C GLU A 64 56.89 1.19 -16.89
N THR A 65 56.59 0.06 -17.51
CA THR A 65 55.74 -0.01 -18.72
C THR A 65 54.26 -0.12 -18.37
N HIS A 66 53.94 -0.49 -17.14
CA HIS A 66 52.59 -0.68 -16.63
C HIS A 66 52.58 -0.56 -15.10
N LEU A 67 51.39 -0.39 -14.51
CA LEU A 67 51.18 -0.38 -13.07
C LEU A 67 50.02 -1.33 -12.76
N ASP A 68 50.29 -2.43 -12.05
CA ASP A 68 49.25 -3.42 -11.76
C ASP A 68 48.24 -2.93 -10.72
N VAL A 69 48.71 -2.21 -9.70
CA VAL A 69 47.91 -1.75 -8.56
C VAL A 69 48.32 -0.33 -8.18
N LEU A 70 47.34 0.56 -8.00
CA LEU A 70 47.52 1.86 -7.35
C LEU A 70 46.72 1.88 -6.04
N VAL A 71 47.39 1.90 -4.89
CA VAL A 71 46.71 2.11 -3.60
C VAL A 71 46.84 3.59 -3.21
N SER A 72 45.71 4.29 -3.17
CA SER A 72 45.65 5.71 -2.83
C SER A 72 45.12 5.89 -1.41
N ASN A 73 46.04 6.04 -0.45
CA ASN A 73 45.76 6.06 1.00
C ASN A 73 45.93 7.46 1.65
N ALA A 74 45.90 8.54 0.86
CA ALA A 74 46.02 9.90 1.37
C ALA A 74 44.83 10.25 2.29
N GLY A 75 45.11 10.94 3.40
CA GLY A 75 44.05 11.40 4.27
C GLY A 75 44.53 12.18 5.49
N ILE A 76 43.89 13.31 5.77
CA ILE A 76 44.04 14.14 6.96
C ILE A 76 42.71 14.30 7.70
N ARG A 77 42.79 14.65 8.98
CA ARG A 77 41.66 14.98 9.85
C ARG A 77 41.89 16.36 10.46
N ARG A 78 40.88 17.23 10.38
CA ARG A 78 40.89 18.58 10.97
C ARG A 78 39.64 18.76 11.82
N ASP A 79 39.80 18.55 13.12
CA ASP A 79 38.72 18.68 14.10
C ASP A 79 38.51 20.16 14.48
N PRO A 80 37.32 20.52 15.02
CA PRO A 80 37.10 21.86 15.55
C PRO A 80 38.13 22.21 16.65
N VAL A 81 38.50 23.48 16.72
CA VAL A 81 39.49 23.98 17.70
C VAL A 81 38.98 23.84 19.13
N GLU A 82 37.67 24.02 19.31
CA GLU A 82 36.96 23.83 20.57
C GLU A 82 36.13 22.54 20.47
N PRO A 83 36.63 21.37 20.91
CA PRO A 83 35.87 20.13 20.82
C PRO A 83 34.75 20.04 21.87
N CYS A 84 33.60 19.48 21.50
CA CYS A 84 32.53 19.11 22.45
C CYS A 84 31.99 17.70 22.16
N ASN A 85 31.24 17.13 23.10
CA ASN A 85 30.45 15.93 22.83
C ASN A 85 29.14 16.32 22.13
N VAL A 86 29.06 16.14 20.81
CA VAL A 86 27.91 16.60 20.01
C VAL A 86 26.58 15.93 20.37
N LEU A 87 26.59 14.79 21.07
CA LEU A 87 25.38 14.09 21.51
C LEU A 87 24.79 14.69 22.79
N THR A 88 25.60 15.33 23.62
CA THR A 88 25.20 15.75 24.98
C THR A 88 25.48 17.21 25.29
N ALA A 89 26.25 17.91 24.43
CA ALA A 89 26.62 19.30 24.65
C ALA A 89 25.38 20.23 24.65
N PRO A 90 25.27 21.17 25.59
CA PRO A 90 24.28 22.25 25.52
C PRO A 90 24.38 23.03 24.21
N LEU A 91 23.26 23.58 23.74
CA LEU A 91 23.17 24.27 22.44
C LEU A 91 24.29 25.30 22.18
N LEU A 92 24.62 26.13 23.17
CA LEU A 92 25.64 27.17 23.02
C LEU A 92 27.07 26.61 22.97
N GLU A 93 27.31 25.50 23.67
CA GLU A 93 28.60 24.80 23.62
C GLU A 93 28.76 24.12 22.26
N LEU A 94 27.72 23.45 21.77
CA LEU A 94 27.69 22.86 20.44
C LEU A 94 27.92 23.91 19.35
N GLN A 95 27.22 25.06 19.43
CA GLN A 95 27.43 26.16 18.49
C GLN A 95 28.88 26.67 18.51
N SER A 96 29.45 26.91 19.69
CA SER A 96 30.83 27.40 19.82
C SER A 96 31.83 26.41 19.24
N SER A 97 31.64 25.12 19.53
CA SER A 97 32.44 24.05 18.96
C SER A 97 32.42 24.04 17.44
N MET A 98 31.23 23.95 16.83
CA MET A 98 31.08 23.92 15.38
C MET A 98 31.63 25.19 14.72
N TRP A 99 31.41 26.35 15.34
CA TRP A 99 31.87 27.65 14.84
C TRP A 99 33.38 27.85 14.94
N SER A 100 34.06 27.10 15.80
CA SER A 100 35.52 27.16 15.94
C SER A 100 36.29 26.54 14.75
N SER A 101 35.58 25.80 13.88
CA SER A 101 36.17 25.22 12.66
C SER A 101 36.55 26.30 11.65
N ARG A 102 37.78 26.25 11.12
CA ARG A 102 38.24 27.23 10.13
C ARG A 102 37.82 26.79 8.73
N HIS A 103 37.54 27.75 7.85
CA HIS A 103 37.27 27.45 6.44
C HIS A 103 38.42 26.70 5.75
N SER A 104 39.67 27.00 6.11
CA SER A 104 40.85 26.31 5.57
C SER A 104 40.87 24.83 5.94
N ASP A 105 40.37 24.45 7.12
CA ASP A 105 40.33 23.05 7.56
C ASP A 105 39.46 22.20 6.63
N TRP A 106 38.35 22.75 6.14
CA TRP A 106 37.50 22.10 5.13
C TRP A 106 38.20 21.98 3.78
N ALA A 107 38.76 23.09 3.29
CA ALA A 107 39.44 23.11 2.00
C ALA A 107 40.62 22.13 1.95
N ASP A 108 41.47 22.14 2.98
CA ASP A 108 42.62 21.24 3.09
C ASP A 108 42.18 19.78 3.16
N THR A 109 41.12 19.50 3.94
CA THR A 109 40.60 18.13 4.10
C THR A 109 40.07 17.58 2.78
N PHE A 110 39.31 18.35 1.99
CA PHE A 110 38.84 17.91 0.66
C PHE A 110 39.96 17.86 -0.39
N CYS A 111 40.96 18.73 -0.28
CA CYS A 111 42.13 18.71 -1.15
C CYS A 111 42.87 17.37 -1.02
N VAL A 112 43.18 16.95 0.21
CA VAL A 112 43.92 15.72 0.44
C VAL A 112 43.03 14.47 0.38
N ASN A 113 41.86 14.48 1.02
CA ASN A 113 41.06 13.27 1.20
C ASN A 113 40.27 12.86 -0.04
N THR A 114 40.10 13.75 -1.03
CA THR A 114 39.27 13.51 -2.22
C THR A 114 40.01 13.91 -3.50
N THR A 115 40.50 15.15 -3.57
CA THR A 115 41.07 15.71 -4.82
C THR A 115 42.40 15.04 -5.19
N ALA A 116 43.25 14.73 -4.21
CA ALA A 116 44.49 13.99 -4.44
C ALA A 116 44.23 12.59 -5.06
N HIS A 117 43.22 11.86 -4.57
CA HIS A 117 42.84 10.56 -5.15
C HIS A 117 42.41 10.67 -6.61
N TYR A 118 41.65 11.73 -6.96
CA TYR A 118 41.26 12.00 -8.33
C TYR A 118 42.49 12.21 -9.23
N PHE A 119 43.39 13.13 -8.87
CA PHE A 119 44.54 13.46 -9.71
C PHE A 119 45.55 12.32 -9.81
N MET A 120 45.77 11.56 -8.73
CA MET A 120 46.59 10.34 -8.76
C MET A 120 46.00 9.33 -9.75
N SER A 121 44.69 9.09 -9.66
CA SER A 121 44.00 8.14 -10.55
C SER A 121 44.12 8.54 -12.02
N VAL A 122 44.00 9.85 -12.31
CA VAL A 122 44.17 10.39 -13.67
C VAL A 122 45.62 10.27 -14.16
N ALA A 123 46.59 10.60 -13.33
CA ALA A 123 48.01 10.61 -13.72
C ALA A 123 48.55 9.21 -14.06
N PHE A 124 48.08 8.18 -13.34
CA PHE A 124 48.51 6.79 -13.53
C PHE A 124 47.64 5.98 -14.51
N LEU A 125 46.52 6.53 -14.98
CA LEU A 125 45.57 5.82 -15.85
C LEU A 125 46.22 5.11 -17.06
N PRO A 126 47.19 5.72 -17.79
CA PRO A 126 47.84 5.03 -18.91
C PRO A 126 48.59 3.75 -18.50
N LEU A 127 49.29 3.78 -17.35
CA LEU A 127 50.05 2.63 -16.86
C LEU A 127 49.12 1.53 -16.32
N LEU A 128 48.02 1.92 -15.67
CA LEU A 128 46.99 1.00 -15.19
C LEU A 128 46.28 0.30 -16.36
N SER A 129 45.94 1.04 -17.41
CA SER A 129 45.32 0.48 -18.62
C SER A 129 46.28 -0.48 -19.34
N ALA A 130 47.58 -0.16 -19.38
CA ALA A 130 48.59 -1.07 -19.91
C ALA A 130 48.68 -2.39 -19.12
N ALA A 131 48.51 -2.34 -17.78
CA ALA A 131 48.47 -3.55 -16.96
C ALA A 131 47.22 -4.40 -17.24
N ALA A 132 46.05 -3.77 -17.37
CA ALA A 132 44.79 -4.46 -17.68
C ALA A 132 44.85 -5.22 -19.02
N GLU A 133 45.51 -4.65 -20.03
CA GLU A 133 45.64 -5.23 -21.38
C GLU A 133 46.80 -6.21 -21.56
N ARG A 134 47.65 -6.38 -20.54
CA ARG A 134 48.82 -7.26 -20.60
C ARG A 134 48.40 -8.71 -20.86
N ASN A 135 49.05 -9.37 -21.81
CA ASN A 135 48.81 -10.80 -22.07
C ASN A 135 49.45 -11.65 -20.95
N LEU A 136 48.68 -12.60 -20.44
CA LEU A 136 49.09 -13.59 -19.44
C LEU A 136 48.98 -15.01 -20.03
N ASP A 137 49.52 -16.00 -19.31
CA ASP A 137 49.47 -17.40 -19.71
C ASP A 137 48.03 -17.93 -19.83
N GLY A 138 47.81 -18.81 -20.80
CA GLY A 138 46.51 -19.42 -21.07
C GLY A 138 45.51 -18.51 -21.80
N GLY A 139 45.99 -17.47 -22.49
CA GLY A 139 45.15 -16.56 -23.28
C GLY A 139 44.40 -15.50 -22.46
N ARG A 140 44.72 -15.40 -21.17
CA ARG A 140 44.14 -14.41 -20.25
C ARG A 140 44.78 -13.04 -20.42
N LYS A 141 44.06 -12.01 -19.98
CA LYS A 141 44.52 -10.63 -19.88
C LYS A 141 44.76 -10.25 -18.43
N GLY A 142 45.54 -9.19 -18.20
CA GLY A 142 45.81 -8.70 -16.85
C GLY A 142 44.55 -8.41 -16.04
N ARG A 143 43.52 -7.86 -16.69
CA ARG A 143 42.20 -7.63 -16.10
C ARG A 143 41.53 -8.88 -15.52
N ASP A 144 41.81 -10.06 -16.09
CA ASP A 144 41.20 -11.33 -15.64
C ASP A 144 41.79 -11.80 -14.30
N ASP A 145 43.00 -11.33 -13.96
CA ASP A 145 43.74 -11.68 -12.74
C ASP A 145 43.83 -10.51 -11.74
N GLY A 146 42.99 -9.47 -11.93
CA GLY A 146 42.87 -8.35 -11.00
C GLY A 146 43.83 -7.18 -11.23
N ARG A 147 44.65 -7.22 -12.30
CA ARG A 147 45.60 -6.14 -12.65
C ARG A 147 44.90 -4.94 -13.30
N GLY A 148 45.49 -3.76 -13.14
CA GLY A 148 44.89 -2.49 -13.59
C GLY A 148 43.81 -2.03 -12.62
N VAL A 149 44.12 -1.93 -11.33
CA VAL A 149 43.16 -1.56 -10.29
C VAL A 149 43.66 -0.42 -9.43
N ILE A 150 42.73 0.47 -9.06
CA ILE A 150 42.93 1.52 -8.07
C ILE A 150 42.14 1.14 -6.82
N VAL A 151 42.81 1.14 -5.66
CA VAL A 151 42.17 0.97 -4.36
C VAL A 151 42.28 2.28 -3.58
N ILE A 152 41.15 2.91 -3.29
CA ILE A 152 41.09 4.22 -2.61
C ILE A 152 40.67 4.02 -1.16
N THR A 153 41.44 4.58 -0.21
CA THR A 153 41.08 4.51 1.20
C THR A 153 40.14 5.65 1.60
N SER A 154 38.87 5.29 1.84
CA SER A 154 37.88 6.15 2.47
C SER A 154 37.92 5.96 4.00
N SER A 155 36.76 5.87 4.66
CA SER A 155 36.60 5.59 6.08
C SER A 155 35.15 5.17 6.34
N CYS A 156 34.88 4.40 7.39
CA CYS A 156 33.50 4.18 7.85
C CYS A 156 32.79 5.50 8.22
N ALA A 157 33.52 6.59 8.48
CA ALA A 157 32.94 7.90 8.74
C ALA A 157 32.10 8.46 7.59
N SER A 158 32.28 7.97 6.37
CA SER A 158 31.40 8.27 5.22
C SER A 158 29.98 7.70 5.36
N MET A 159 29.80 6.69 6.20
CA MET A 159 28.59 5.86 6.29
C MET A 159 27.84 6.03 7.60
N HIS A 160 28.38 6.78 8.56
CA HIS A 160 27.68 7.05 9.81
C HIS A 160 27.18 8.49 9.94
N ASN A 161 25.95 8.65 10.42
CA ASN A 161 25.27 9.94 10.57
C ASN A 161 25.35 10.53 12.00
N MET A 162 25.85 9.79 12.99
CA MET A 162 25.87 10.22 14.39
C MET A 162 27.07 9.65 15.18
N THR A 163 27.88 10.51 15.81
CA THR A 163 28.93 10.08 16.76
C THR A 163 29.08 11.10 17.89
N ASN A 164 29.79 10.77 18.96
CA ASN A 164 30.09 11.68 20.07
C ASN A 164 31.12 12.77 19.75
N ILE A 165 31.67 12.82 18.53
CA ILE A 165 32.69 13.78 18.12
C ILE A 165 32.25 14.45 16.81
N ASP A 166 32.49 15.76 16.68
CA ASP A 166 32.29 16.47 15.42
C ASP A 166 33.39 16.08 14.42
N LEU A 167 33.01 15.28 13.42
CA LEU A 167 33.87 14.85 12.32
C LEU A 167 33.42 15.46 10.98
N THR A 168 32.66 16.55 10.98
CA THR A 168 31.87 16.97 9.81
C THR A 168 32.72 17.17 8.54
N SER A 169 33.86 17.85 8.63
CA SER A 169 34.78 18.06 7.50
C SER A 169 35.36 16.73 6.99
N TYR A 170 35.78 15.86 7.89
CA TYR A 170 36.37 14.55 7.59
C TYR A 170 35.34 13.59 6.99
N ALA A 171 34.21 13.36 7.68
CA ALA A 171 33.13 12.49 7.24
C ALA A 171 32.59 12.90 5.86
N SER A 172 32.37 14.21 5.65
CA SER A 172 31.93 14.74 4.35
C SER A 172 32.95 14.47 3.25
N SER A 173 34.26 14.68 3.52
CA SER A 173 35.31 14.37 2.55
C SER A 173 35.37 12.88 2.19
N LYS A 174 35.12 11.99 3.17
CA LYS A 174 35.12 10.54 2.97
C LYS A 174 33.89 10.07 2.19
N ALA A 175 32.71 10.64 2.46
CA ALA A 175 31.52 10.42 1.63
C ALA A 175 31.74 10.89 0.18
N ALA A 176 32.38 12.05 -0.02
CA ALA A 176 32.76 12.52 -1.35
C ALA A 176 33.74 11.56 -2.05
N THR A 177 34.66 10.94 -1.29
CA THR A 177 35.59 9.93 -1.80
C THR A 177 34.91 8.63 -2.20
N ASP A 178 33.90 8.16 -1.46
CA ASP A 178 33.12 6.98 -1.87
C ASP A 178 32.29 7.23 -3.13
N HIS A 179 31.78 8.46 -3.29
CA HIS A 179 31.16 8.85 -4.55
C HIS A 179 32.20 8.94 -5.69
N LEU A 180 33.40 9.47 -5.42
CA LEU A 180 34.49 9.55 -6.38
C LEU A 180 34.91 8.17 -6.91
N VAL A 181 34.95 7.14 -6.06
CA VAL A 181 35.21 5.74 -6.47
C VAL A 181 34.26 5.32 -7.60
N ARG A 182 32.95 5.53 -7.42
CA ARG A 182 31.92 5.21 -8.42
C ARG A 182 32.11 6.00 -9.72
N LEU A 183 32.40 7.29 -9.60
CA LEU A 183 32.60 8.16 -10.76
C LEU A 183 33.84 7.77 -11.57
N LEU A 184 34.94 7.42 -10.92
CA LEU A 184 36.16 6.99 -11.60
C LEU A 184 36.01 5.60 -12.22
N ALA A 185 35.41 4.64 -11.51
CA ALA A 185 35.10 3.31 -12.05
C ALA A 185 34.29 3.41 -13.35
N ALA A 186 33.20 4.18 -13.33
CA ALA A 186 32.38 4.40 -14.51
C ALA A 186 33.18 5.00 -15.69
N LYS A 187 34.05 5.98 -15.43
CA LYS A 187 34.86 6.65 -16.46
C LYS A 187 35.98 5.77 -17.02
N PHE A 188 36.53 4.88 -16.20
CA PHE A 188 37.69 4.07 -16.56
C PHE A 188 37.32 2.67 -17.07
N SER A 189 36.06 2.26 -16.91
CA SER A 189 35.49 0.99 -17.37
C SER A 189 35.90 0.60 -18.80
N ARG A 190 35.86 1.54 -19.76
CA ARG A 190 36.23 1.30 -21.17
C ARG A 190 37.69 0.88 -21.38
N PHE A 191 38.54 1.11 -20.38
CA PHE A 191 39.97 0.77 -20.39
C PHE A 191 40.28 -0.44 -19.49
N TYR A 192 39.25 -1.09 -18.95
CA TYR A 192 39.36 -2.18 -17.98
C TYR A 192 40.19 -1.83 -16.74
N VAL A 193 40.25 -0.54 -16.39
CA VAL A 193 40.88 -0.09 -15.14
C VAL A 193 39.79 0.01 -14.08
N ARG A 194 39.89 -0.85 -13.05
CA ARG A 194 38.94 -0.89 -11.94
C ARG A 194 39.27 0.15 -10.89
N VAL A 195 38.24 0.63 -10.21
CA VAL A 195 38.37 1.51 -9.04
C VAL A 195 37.48 0.97 -7.92
N ALA A 196 38.11 0.53 -6.84
CA ALA A 196 37.44 0.07 -5.64
C ALA A 196 37.85 0.93 -4.45
N GLY A 197 37.01 0.97 -3.42
CA GLY A 197 37.30 1.63 -2.17
C GLY A 197 37.44 0.65 -1.01
N ILE A 198 38.03 1.12 0.08
CA ILE A 198 37.91 0.49 1.40
C ILE A 198 37.48 1.55 2.42
N ASN A 199 36.62 1.18 3.36
CA ASN A 199 36.16 2.02 4.47
C ASN A 199 36.60 1.40 5.80
N PRO A 200 37.82 1.69 6.27
CA PRO A 200 38.27 1.22 7.57
C PRO A 200 37.42 1.79 8.71
N GLY A 201 37.12 0.93 9.69
CA GLY A 201 36.58 1.29 11.00
C GLY A 201 37.68 1.65 12.01
N PHE A 202 37.55 1.12 13.23
CA PHE A 202 38.52 1.36 14.28
C PHE A 202 39.77 0.51 14.10
N VAL A 203 40.73 1.06 13.36
CA VAL A 203 42.09 0.54 13.23
C VAL A 203 43.06 1.52 13.87
N PRO A 204 44.02 1.08 14.72
CA PRO A 204 45.00 1.95 15.35
C PRO A 204 45.74 2.81 14.32
N SER A 205 45.74 4.14 14.51
CA SER A 205 46.60 5.02 13.72
C SER A 205 46.98 6.34 14.41
N LYS A 206 47.89 7.15 13.84
CA LYS A 206 48.15 8.52 14.33
C LYS A 206 46.90 9.41 14.34
N MET A 207 45.90 9.13 13.49
CA MET A 207 44.61 9.84 13.50
C MET A 207 43.56 9.17 14.40
N ASN A 208 43.90 8.02 14.99
CA ASN A 208 43.05 7.20 15.84
C ASN A 208 43.92 6.49 16.92
N PRO A 209 44.41 7.21 17.94
CA PRO A 209 45.42 6.73 18.90
C PRO A 209 44.81 5.79 19.95
N ILE A 210 44.26 4.67 19.48
CA ILE A 210 43.63 3.64 20.30
C ILE A 210 44.63 3.13 21.35
N GLY A 211 44.29 3.22 22.64
CA GLY A 211 45.07 2.66 23.75
C GLY A 211 45.89 3.66 24.59
N GLU A 212 45.87 4.95 24.29
CA GLU A 212 46.48 6.00 25.14
C GLU A 212 45.57 6.41 26.32
N GLU A 213 46.14 6.69 27.50
CA GLU A 213 45.38 7.13 28.69
C GLU A 213 44.55 8.40 28.38
N GLY A 214 43.25 8.37 28.70
CA GLY A 214 42.31 9.47 28.42
C GLY A 214 41.58 9.38 27.07
N ASN A 215 41.76 8.30 26.31
CA ASN A 215 41.11 8.13 25.01
C ASN A 215 39.60 7.78 25.13
N VAL A 216 38.75 8.68 24.60
CA VAL A 216 37.28 8.63 24.52
C VAL A 216 36.72 7.45 23.69
N PHE A 217 37.57 6.76 22.91
CA PHE A 217 37.19 5.61 22.07
C PHE A 217 37.29 4.26 22.79
N SER A 218 37.91 4.20 23.98
CA SER A 218 38.25 2.95 24.69
C SER A 218 37.05 2.05 25.03
N SER A 219 35.84 2.61 25.22
CA SER A 219 34.62 1.86 25.55
C SER A 219 33.75 1.50 24.34
N LEU A 220 34.08 1.96 23.13
CA LEU A 220 33.25 1.75 21.94
C LEU A 220 33.43 0.36 21.33
N PHE A 221 34.57 -0.29 21.53
CA PHE A 221 34.88 -1.61 20.95
C PHE A 221 34.09 -2.75 21.59
N ASP A 222 33.73 -2.61 22.87
CA ASP A 222 32.89 -3.58 23.59
C ASP A 222 31.49 -3.69 22.97
N GLN A 223 31.04 -2.66 22.26
CA GLN A 223 29.72 -2.62 21.64
C GLN A 223 29.76 -3.14 20.20
N VAL A 224 30.85 -2.91 19.47
CA VAL A 224 31.05 -3.38 18.08
C VAL A 224 30.87 -4.91 18.00
N PRO A 225 30.12 -5.45 17.02
CA PRO A 225 29.87 -6.89 16.91
C PRO A 225 31.12 -7.77 16.92
N ALA A 226 32.22 -7.32 16.31
CA ALA A 226 33.49 -8.04 16.29
C ALA A 226 34.20 -8.14 17.66
N LYS A 227 33.78 -7.34 18.67
CA LYS A 227 34.36 -7.29 20.03
C LYS A 227 35.87 -7.06 20.07
N ARG A 228 36.44 -6.50 19.01
CA ARG A 228 37.86 -6.12 18.91
C ARG A 228 38.04 -4.93 17.99
N VAL A 229 39.17 -4.26 18.13
CA VAL A 229 39.66 -3.31 17.12
C VAL A 229 40.13 -4.07 15.89
N GLY A 230 39.98 -3.44 14.72
CA GLY A 230 40.63 -3.93 13.51
C GLY A 230 42.14 -3.75 13.62
N ASP A 231 42.89 -4.62 12.96
CA ASP A 231 44.33 -4.52 12.84
C ASP A 231 44.74 -4.28 11.38
N GLU A 232 46.05 -4.26 11.15
CA GLU A 232 46.61 -4.01 9.82
C GLU A 232 46.38 -5.18 8.86
N GLU A 233 46.24 -6.40 9.37
CA GLU A 233 45.98 -7.59 8.57
C GLU A 233 44.56 -7.57 8.00
N ASP A 234 43.58 -7.06 8.75
CA ASP A 234 42.20 -6.87 8.27
C ASP A 234 42.16 -5.95 7.03
N ILE A 235 42.93 -4.87 7.04
CA ILE A 235 43.00 -3.91 5.93
C ILE A 235 43.83 -4.46 4.77
N ALA A 236 44.98 -5.08 5.06
CA ALA A 236 45.83 -5.70 4.04
C ALA A 236 45.06 -6.82 3.30
N GLY A 237 44.31 -7.65 4.03
CA GLY A 237 43.47 -8.71 3.47
C GLY A 237 42.42 -8.17 2.52
N ALA A 238 41.75 -7.07 2.86
CA ALA A 238 40.80 -6.40 1.97
C ALA A 238 41.45 -5.87 0.69
N VAL A 239 42.64 -5.25 0.78
CA VAL A 239 43.40 -4.78 -0.38
C VAL A 239 43.86 -5.95 -1.26
N ILE A 240 44.38 -7.02 -0.67
CA ILE A 240 44.78 -8.25 -1.39
C ILE A 240 43.57 -8.86 -2.10
N TYR A 241 42.42 -8.95 -1.42
CA TYR A 241 41.19 -9.44 -2.02
C TYR A 241 40.81 -8.61 -3.26
N LEU A 242 40.74 -7.28 -3.13
CA LEU A 242 40.36 -6.38 -4.23
C LEU A 242 41.35 -6.37 -5.40
N THR A 243 42.62 -6.71 -5.15
CA THR A 243 43.69 -6.76 -6.17
C THR A 243 43.91 -8.17 -6.73
N SER A 244 43.27 -9.18 -6.15
CA SER A 244 43.33 -10.56 -6.63
C SER A 244 42.37 -10.84 -7.80
N ARG A 245 42.49 -12.05 -8.36
CA ARG A 245 41.50 -12.60 -9.30
C ARG A 245 40.07 -12.63 -8.73
N ALA A 246 39.89 -12.85 -7.42
CA ALA A 246 38.56 -12.79 -6.80
C ALA A 246 38.00 -11.36 -6.81
N GLY A 247 38.87 -10.37 -6.63
CA GLY A 247 38.53 -8.95 -6.73
C GLY A 247 38.31 -8.47 -8.15
N ALA A 248 38.75 -9.19 -9.19
CA ALA A 248 38.61 -8.78 -10.59
C ALA A 248 37.15 -8.53 -11.03
N TYR A 249 36.18 -9.13 -10.32
CA TYR A 249 34.74 -8.93 -10.53
C TYR A 249 34.12 -7.83 -9.66
N ILE A 250 34.93 -7.10 -8.89
CA ILE A 250 34.48 -6.01 -8.02
C ILE A 250 34.99 -4.68 -8.58
N ASP A 251 34.06 -3.76 -8.87
CA ASP A 251 34.37 -2.42 -9.38
C ASP A 251 33.33 -1.39 -8.87
N GLY A 252 33.76 -0.16 -8.65
CA GLY A 252 32.90 0.96 -8.22
C GLY A 252 32.31 0.84 -6.81
N ILE A 253 32.76 -0.12 -6.00
CA ILE A 253 32.25 -0.36 -4.64
C ILE A 253 33.37 -0.11 -3.62
N SER A 254 33.00 0.48 -2.49
CA SER A 254 33.87 0.58 -1.31
C SER A 254 33.49 -0.50 -0.28
N LEU A 255 34.48 -1.31 0.13
CA LEU A 255 34.28 -2.38 1.11
C LEU A 255 34.37 -1.82 2.54
N CYS A 256 33.32 -1.98 3.35
CA CYS A 256 33.34 -1.63 4.76
C CYS A 256 34.10 -2.68 5.58
N VAL A 257 35.16 -2.25 6.27
CA VAL A 257 36.02 -3.10 7.11
C VAL A 257 36.05 -2.51 8.51
N ASP A 258 34.97 -2.69 9.26
CA ASP A 258 34.71 -1.94 10.50
C ASP A 258 34.26 -2.79 11.70
N GLY A 259 34.19 -4.11 11.53
CA GLY A 259 33.73 -5.03 12.58
C GLY A 259 32.24 -4.90 12.95
N GLY A 260 31.43 -4.20 12.15
CA GLY A 260 30.02 -3.91 12.44
C GLY A 260 29.77 -2.60 13.18
N ARG A 261 30.75 -1.70 13.22
CA ARG A 261 30.66 -0.37 13.86
C ARG A 261 29.51 0.48 13.29
N ILE A 262 29.25 0.43 11.98
CA ILE A 262 28.18 1.19 11.32
C ILE A 262 26.79 0.80 11.83
N LEU A 263 26.58 -0.45 12.25
CA LEU A 263 25.32 -0.90 12.84
C LEU A 263 24.97 -0.12 14.11
N LEU A 264 25.98 0.33 14.86
CA LEU A 264 25.80 1.11 16.09
C LEU A 264 25.85 2.61 15.84
N ALA A 265 26.69 3.04 14.90
CA ALA A 265 26.96 4.46 14.63
C ALA A 265 25.75 5.21 14.10
N ASN A 266 24.82 4.51 13.45
CA ASN A 266 23.63 5.13 12.88
C ASN A 266 22.45 5.25 13.84
N GLY A 267 22.72 5.18 15.16
CA GLY A 267 21.67 5.36 16.15
C GLY A 267 20.61 4.27 16.11
N GLN A 268 20.91 3.07 15.60
CA GLN A 268 20.09 1.89 15.85
C GLN A 268 20.28 1.44 17.31
N GLN A 269 19.92 2.33 18.24
CA GLN A 269 19.76 2.01 19.64
C GLN A 269 18.27 1.78 19.87
N SER A 270 17.94 0.50 20.03
CA SER A 270 16.65 0.06 20.56
C SER A 270 16.52 0.52 22.01
N ASP A 271 15.46 1.28 22.31
CA ASP A 271 15.07 1.55 23.70
C ASP A 271 14.50 0.30 24.40
N PHE A 272 14.06 -0.69 23.61
CA PHE A 272 13.59 -2.00 24.13
C PHE A 272 14.72 -2.68 24.91
N ASN A 273 14.49 -2.97 26.18
CA ASN A 273 15.50 -3.48 27.12
C ASN A 273 15.04 -4.79 27.80
N VAL A 274 15.86 -5.31 28.73
CA VAL A 274 15.57 -6.60 29.39
C VAL A 274 14.27 -6.54 30.20
N ASN A 275 13.94 -5.41 30.83
CA ASN A 275 12.69 -5.29 31.57
C ASN A 275 11.48 -5.36 30.62
N ASP A 276 11.55 -4.68 29.47
CA ASP A 276 10.49 -4.73 28.47
C ASP A 276 10.30 -6.15 27.91
N LEU A 277 11.41 -6.89 27.70
CA LEU A 277 11.36 -8.30 27.33
C LEU A 277 10.66 -9.15 28.41
N GLN A 278 10.99 -8.91 29.69
CA GLN A 278 10.36 -9.64 30.80
C GLN A 278 8.87 -9.32 30.91
N GLU A 279 8.47 -8.05 30.73
CA GLU A 279 7.06 -7.64 30.69
C GLU A 279 6.31 -8.29 29.50
N LEU A 280 6.93 -8.31 28.32
CA LEU A 280 6.39 -8.98 27.14
C LEU A 280 6.20 -10.48 27.38
N ALA A 281 7.22 -11.16 27.93
CA ALA A 281 7.17 -12.59 28.26
C ALA A 281 6.10 -12.88 29.31
N ALA A 282 6.03 -12.07 30.38
CA ALA A 282 5.03 -12.20 31.43
C ALA A 282 3.60 -12.04 30.87
N GLY A 283 3.40 -11.14 29.90
CA GLY A 283 2.13 -10.99 29.18
C GLY A 283 1.68 -12.25 28.43
N LEU A 284 2.62 -13.14 28.09
CA LEU A 284 2.36 -14.45 27.49
C LEU A 284 2.31 -15.59 28.52
N GLY A 285 2.44 -15.29 29.82
CA GLY A 285 2.56 -16.28 30.88
C GLY A 285 3.90 -17.01 30.90
N ILE A 286 4.95 -16.40 30.34
CA ILE A 286 6.30 -16.95 30.23
C ILE A 286 7.23 -16.22 31.22
N GLU A 287 8.07 -16.97 31.92
CA GLU A 287 9.14 -16.44 32.78
C GLU A 287 10.50 -16.82 32.19
N ILE A 288 11.36 -15.83 31.93
CA ILE A 288 12.73 -16.06 31.43
C ILE A 288 13.67 -16.01 32.63
N ALA A 289 13.93 -17.17 33.24
CA ALA A 289 14.69 -17.28 34.49
C ALA A 289 16.20 -17.05 34.33
N SER A 290 16.75 -17.24 33.14
CA SER A 290 18.19 -17.07 32.87
C SER A 290 18.48 -15.64 32.42
N ASP A 291 19.31 -14.91 33.17
CA ASP A 291 19.78 -13.57 32.80
C ASP A 291 20.51 -13.57 31.45
N GLN A 292 21.18 -14.68 31.11
CA GLN A 292 21.87 -14.82 29.83
C GLN A 292 20.86 -15.01 28.70
N ASP A 293 19.86 -15.89 28.88
CA ASP A 293 18.82 -16.12 27.87
C ASP A 293 18.04 -14.82 27.61
N ALA A 294 17.76 -14.04 28.66
CA ALA A 294 17.11 -12.74 28.52
C ALA A 294 17.94 -11.76 27.67
N LYS A 295 19.27 -11.73 27.85
CA LYS A 295 20.17 -10.92 27.02
C LYS A 295 20.22 -11.42 25.57
N ASP A 296 20.22 -12.74 25.37
CA ASP A 296 20.30 -13.35 24.05
C ASP A 296 18.99 -13.14 23.26
N TYR A 297 17.82 -13.35 23.88
CA TYR A 297 16.52 -13.04 23.28
C TYR A 297 16.35 -11.55 22.99
N LEU A 298 16.85 -10.68 23.88
CA LEU A 298 16.85 -9.24 23.63
C LEU A 298 17.66 -8.90 22.37
N LEU A 299 18.82 -9.52 22.20
CA LEU A 299 19.63 -9.33 20.99
C LEU A 299 18.89 -9.79 19.72
N LEU A 300 18.20 -10.93 19.76
CA LEU A 300 17.40 -11.43 18.63
C LEU A 300 16.26 -10.48 18.25
N LEU A 301 15.54 -9.94 19.24
CA LEU A 301 14.44 -8.99 18.99
C LEU A 301 14.96 -7.66 18.43
N ARG A 302 16.08 -7.15 18.96
CA ARG A 302 16.74 -5.95 18.42
C ARG A 302 17.26 -6.16 17.00
N SER A 303 17.68 -7.38 16.66
CA SER A 303 18.03 -7.73 15.28
C SER A 303 16.81 -7.66 14.35
N LEU A 304 15.63 -8.09 14.80
CA LEU A 304 14.39 -7.95 14.03
C LEU A 304 14.02 -6.47 13.86
N GLU A 305 14.09 -5.68 14.92
CA GLU A 305 13.84 -4.24 14.87
C GLU A 305 14.75 -3.52 13.86
N ALA A 306 16.05 -3.84 13.86
CA ALA A 306 17.01 -3.30 12.90
C ALA A 306 16.63 -3.62 11.44
N VAL A 307 16.18 -4.86 11.17
CA VAL A 307 15.69 -5.27 9.84
C VAL A 307 14.45 -4.48 9.43
N MET A 308 13.49 -4.31 10.35
CA MET A 308 12.27 -3.54 10.09
C MET A 308 12.56 -2.05 9.89
N GLN A 309 13.52 -1.49 10.64
CA GLN A 309 13.94 -0.10 10.50
C GLN A 309 14.62 0.15 9.14
N GLN A 310 15.40 -0.81 8.64
CA GLN A 310 15.97 -0.71 7.28
C GLN A 310 14.89 -0.63 6.20
N ILE A 311 13.79 -1.37 6.32
CA ILE A 311 12.65 -1.27 5.40
C ILE A 311 11.96 0.10 5.54
N LYS A 312 11.74 0.56 6.77
CA LYS A 312 11.11 1.85 7.06
C LYS A 312 11.90 3.05 6.53
N ASP A 313 13.23 2.99 6.56
CA ASP A 313 14.12 4.06 6.06
C ASP A 313 14.31 4.02 4.54
N GLY A 314 13.92 2.92 3.88
CA GLY A 314 13.95 2.77 2.44
C GLY A 314 12.86 3.59 1.74
N PRO A 315 13.03 3.92 0.44
CA PRO A 315 11.95 4.49 -0.34
C PRO A 315 10.82 3.45 -0.50
N ASP A 316 9.58 3.93 -0.44
CA ASP A 316 8.42 3.08 -0.73
C ASP A 316 8.31 2.74 -2.23
N TYR A 317 7.64 1.65 -2.56
CA TYR A 317 7.46 1.17 -3.93
C TYR A 317 6.02 1.38 -4.42
N LEU A 318 5.87 2.22 -5.45
CA LEU A 318 4.61 2.37 -6.19
C LEU A 318 4.61 1.43 -7.39
N HIS A 319 3.67 0.48 -7.40
CA HIS A 319 3.53 -0.44 -8.52
C HIS A 319 3.07 0.31 -9.79
N PRO A 320 3.72 0.16 -10.96
CA PRO A 320 3.40 0.93 -12.16
C PRO A 320 1.93 0.85 -12.61
N ALA A 321 1.28 -0.31 -12.41
CA ALA A 321 -0.15 -0.49 -12.75
C ALA A 321 -1.12 0.38 -11.91
N LEU A 322 -0.64 0.95 -10.80
CA LEU A 322 -1.41 1.79 -9.89
C LEU A 322 -1.05 3.28 -10.04
N GLU A 323 -0.13 3.62 -10.94
CA GLU A 323 0.12 5.00 -11.30
C GLU A 323 -1.17 5.66 -11.81
N PRO A 324 -1.50 6.89 -11.37
CA PRO A 324 -2.72 7.55 -11.78
C PRO A 324 -2.82 7.66 -13.30
N TYR A 325 -3.92 7.18 -13.87
CA TYR A 325 -4.13 7.13 -15.32
C TYR A 325 -4.03 8.54 -15.93
N PRO A 326 -3.38 8.72 -17.10
CA PRO A 326 -3.22 10.05 -17.69
C PRO A 326 -4.57 10.72 -18.03
N VAL A 327 -4.77 11.93 -17.51
CA VAL A 327 -5.98 12.74 -17.75
C VAL A 327 -5.69 13.99 -18.56
N VAL A 328 -6.73 14.61 -19.11
CA VAL A 328 -6.65 15.94 -19.72
C VAL A 328 -6.39 16.98 -18.63
N GLY A 329 -5.30 17.74 -18.78
CA GLY A 329 -4.92 18.78 -17.82
C GLY A 329 -4.30 18.22 -16.55
N ILE A 330 -4.58 18.85 -15.41
CA ILE A 330 -4.11 18.41 -14.10
C ILE A 330 -5.28 17.90 -13.26
N ARG A 331 -5.02 16.88 -12.43
CA ARG A 331 -6.01 16.37 -11.48
C ARG A 331 -6.33 17.44 -10.45
N LYS A 332 -7.57 17.92 -10.46
CA LYS A 332 -8.11 18.89 -9.49
C LYS A 332 -9.31 18.30 -8.81
N TYR A 333 -9.48 18.63 -7.54
CA TYR A 333 -10.67 18.34 -6.78
C TYR A 333 -11.10 19.55 -5.97
N TRP A 334 -12.36 19.56 -5.56
CA TRP A 334 -12.90 20.54 -4.62
C TRP A 334 -13.95 19.91 -3.73
N LYS A 335 -14.17 20.51 -2.57
CA LYS A 335 -15.30 20.15 -1.71
C LYS A 335 -16.55 20.87 -2.23
N PRO A 336 -17.65 20.16 -2.54
CA PRO A 336 -18.85 20.81 -3.03
C PRO A 336 -19.50 21.66 -1.92
N ASN A 337 -20.16 22.75 -2.33
CA ASN A 337 -21.00 23.51 -1.41
C ASN A 337 -22.37 22.82 -1.20
N GLN A 338 -23.21 23.38 -0.32
CA GLN A 338 -24.51 22.79 0.01
C GLN A 338 -25.47 22.71 -1.19
N ASP A 339 -25.46 23.72 -2.07
CA ASP A 339 -26.33 23.76 -3.25
C ASP A 339 -25.91 22.73 -4.30
N GLU A 340 -24.61 22.44 -4.40
CA GLU A 340 -24.03 21.39 -5.25
C GLU A 340 -24.16 19.97 -4.65
N ASN A 341 -24.55 19.86 -3.38
CA ASN A 341 -24.59 18.60 -2.64
C ASN A 341 -25.84 18.48 -1.76
N PRO A 342 -27.06 18.63 -2.31
CA PRO A 342 -28.30 18.70 -1.52
C PRO A 342 -28.62 17.38 -0.77
N PHE A 343 -28.01 16.28 -1.18
CA PHE A 343 -28.17 14.96 -0.54
C PHE A 343 -27.03 14.60 0.42
N ASN A 344 -26.00 15.45 0.54
CA ASN A 344 -24.71 15.12 1.17
C ASN A 344 -24.03 13.87 0.54
N ALA A 345 -24.28 13.62 -0.75
CA ALA A 345 -23.87 12.42 -1.46
C ALA A 345 -22.47 12.51 -2.09
N TRP A 346 -21.95 13.71 -2.32
CA TRP A 346 -20.58 13.94 -2.75
C TRP A 346 -19.65 14.12 -1.54
N SER A 347 -18.52 13.40 -1.52
CA SER A 347 -17.40 13.66 -0.60
C SER A 347 -16.51 14.76 -1.19
N HIS A 348 -16.00 14.52 -2.40
CA HIS A 348 -15.23 15.48 -3.18
C HIS A 348 -15.66 15.44 -4.64
N ARG A 349 -15.61 16.58 -5.31
CA ARG A 349 -15.90 16.73 -6.74
C ARG A 349 -14.61 16.82 -7.54
N CYS A 350 -14.63 16.31 -8.76
CA CYS A 350 -13.56 16.46 -9.76
C CYS A 350 -14.15 16.40 -11.18
N ASP A 351 -13.28 16.58 -12.17
CA ASP A 351 -13.60 16.42 -13.59
C ASP A 351 -12.44 15.70 -14.28
N LEU A 352 -12.36 14.38 -14.07
CA LEU A 352 -11.27 13.57 -14.62
C LEU A 352 -11.74 12.85 -15.88
N LYS A 353 -11.10 13.20 -16.99
CA LYS A 353 -11.28 12.55 -18.29
C LYS A 353 -9.93 12.08 -18.79
N ALA A 354 -9.86 10.84 -19.27
CA ALA A 354 -8.65 10.28 -19.85
C ALA A 354 -8.11 11.14 -21.01
N LYS A 355 -6.79 11.25 -21.11
CA LYS A 355 -6.13 11.89 -22.26
C LYS A 355 -6.30 11.05 -23.53
N GLU A 356 -6.17 9.74 -23.38
CA GLU A 356 -6.36 8.73 -24.41
C GLU A 356 -7.17 7.58 -23.81
N SER A 357 -8.17 7.10 -24.54
CA SER A 357 -9.02 5.98 -24.13
C SER A 357 -8.68 4.75 -24.98
N THR A 358 -8.67 3.57 -24.37
CA THR A 358 -8.41 2.29 -25.04
C THR A 358 -9.70 1.57 -25.43
N SER A 359 -10.86 2.06 -24.95
CA SER A 359 -12.20 1.62 -25.29
C SER A 359 -13.16 2.81 -25.23
N ASP A 360 -14.28 2.73 -25.95
CA ASP A 360 -15.35 3.71 -25.98
C ASP A 360 -16.63 3.24 -25.24
N LEU A 361 -16.57 2.11 -24.54
CA LEU A 361 -17.75 1.48 -23.93
C LEU A 361 -18.45 2.38 -22.89
N LEU A 362 -17.73 3.29 -22.24
CA LEU A 362 -18.28 4.29 -21.31
C LEU A 362 -18.11 5.72 -21.82
N MET A 363 -17.86 5.91 -23.12
CA MET A 363 -17.64 7.23 -23.69
C MET A 363 -18.86 8.14 -23.48
N GLY A 364 -18.60 9.33 -22.95
CA GLY A 364 -19.65 10.32 -22.66
C GLY A 364 -20.44 10.07 -21.38
N ARG A 365 -20.16 8.97 -20.66
CA ARG A 365 -20.81 8.66 -19.38
C ARG A 365 -20.12 9.36 -18.22
N THR A 366 -20.91 9.79 -17.25
CA THR A 366 -20.38 10.33 -15.98
C THR A 366 -20.48 9.32 -14.86
N ILE A 367 -19.46 9.26 -14.00
CA ILE A 367 -19.37 8.27 -12.94
C ILE A 367 -18.89 8.85 -11.61
N ALA A 368 -19.49 8.37 -10.51
CA ALA A 368 -19.03 8.62 -9.15
C ALA A 368 -18.29 7.40 -8.58
N ILE A 369 -17.20 7.64 -7.86
CA ILE A 369 -16.39 6.58 -7.25
C ILE A 369 -16.63 6.59 -5.74
N LYS A 370 -17.01 5.46 -5.12
CA LYS A 370 -17.15 5.42 -3.66
C LYS A 370 -15.87 5.83 -2.95
N ASP A 371 -15.97 6.64 -1.90
CA ASP A 371 -14.84 7.29 -1.23
C ASP A 371 -13.93 6.36 -0.39
N ASN A 372 -14.15 5.04 -0.49
CA ASN A 372 -13.21 4.02 0.00
C ASN A 372 -12.31 3.44 -1.13
N ILE A 373 -12.52 3.88 -2.37
CA ILE A 373 -11.77 3.46 -3.55
C ILE A 373 -10.84 4.61 -3.92
N CYS A 374 -9.55 4.31 -4.04
CA CYS A 374 -8.53 5.32 -4.28
C CYS A 374 -8.65 5.90 -5.69
N VAL A 375 -8.71 7.23 -5.75
CA VAL A 375 -8.59 8.02 -6.98
C VAL A 375 -7.36 8.90 -6.81
N GLY A 376 -6.33 8.68 -7.62
CA GLY A 376 -5.07 9.37 -7.52
C GLY A 376 -5.25 10.89 -7.60
N GLY A 377 -4.63 11.63 -6.70
CA GLY A 377 -4.78 13.08 -6.58
C GLY A 377 -6.04 13.56 -5.84
N LEU A 378 -6.91 12.66 -5.38
CA LEU A 378 -8.06 12.99 -4.52
C LEU A 378 -7.84 12.46 -3.09
N PRO A 379 -8.50 13.05 -2.08
CA PRO A 379 -8.56 12.48 -0.73
C PRO A 379 -9.30 11.13 -0.71
N THR A 380 -8.88 10.20 0.15
CA THR A 380 -9.65 9.00 0.50
C THR A 380 -10.10 9.14 1.96
N THR A 381 -11.39 9.45 2.20
CA THR A 381 -11.85 9.79 3.56
C THR A 381 -12.42 8.63 4.34
N LEU A 382 -12.83 7.54 3.68
CA LEU A 382 -13.56 6.42 4.28
C LEU A 382 -14.80 6.86 5.08
N GLY A 383 -15.39 8.01 4.76
CA GLY A 383 -16.53 8.56 5.49
C GLY A 383 -16.22 8.90 6.95
N THR A 384 -14.94 9.00 7.33
CA THR A 384 -14.51 9.28 8.71
C THR A 384 -13.82 10.64 8.83
N LEU A 385 -13.41 11.01 10.04
CA LEU A 385 -12.69 12.26 10.31
C LEU A 385 -11.20 12.11 9.95
N PRO A 386 -10.54 13.17 9.45
CA PRO A 386 -9.14 13.10 9.05
C PRO A 386 -8.21 12.83 10.24
N THR A 387 -8.59 13.26 11.45
CA THR A 387 -7.87 12.95 12.70
C THR A 387 -7.85 11.46 13.03
N VAL A 388 -8.78 10.67 12.48
CA VAL A 388 -8.75 9.21 12.62
C VAL A 388 -7.70 8.61 11.69
N LEU A 389 -7.57 9.13 10.45
CA LEU A 389 -6.72 8.58 9.38
C LEU A 389 -5.32 9.19 9.27
N SER A 390 -5.04 10.33 9.90
CA SER A 390 -3.73 11.00 9.80
C SER A 390 -3.38 11.74 11.09
N GLU A 391 -2.09 11.80 11.43
CA GLU A 391 -1.56 12.60 12.54
C GLU A 391 -1.66 14.11 12.27
N SER A 392 -1.57 14.52 11.01
CA SER A 392 -1.65 15.93 10.62
C SER A 392 -3.07 16.52 10.77
N GLY A 393 -4.08 15.68 10.97
CA GLY A 393 -5.48 16.09 10.94
C GLY A 393 -6.00 16.49 9.56
N VAL A 394 -5.25 16.19 8.49
CA VAL A 394 -5.63 16.40 7.09
C VAL A 394 -5.83 15.05 6.42
N PHE A 395 -6.81 14.95 5.50
CA PHE A 395 -7.01 13.71 4.75
C PHE A 395 -5.80 13.43 3.84
N PRO A 396 -5.26 12.20 3.84
CA PRO A 396 -4.21 11.83 2.92
C PRO A 396 -4.73 11.86 1.48
N ILE A 397 -3.93 12.44 0.58
CA ILE A 397 -4.20 12.43 -0.86
C ILE A 397 -3.69 11.11 -1.42
N SER A 398 -4.53 10.43 -2.18
CA SER A 398 -4.15 9.18 -2.79
C SER A 398 -3.06 9.38 -3.84
N THR A 399 -2.00 8.60 -3.75
CA THR A 399 -0.91 8.58 -4.73
C THR A 399 -1.17 7.62 -5.90
N VAL A 400 -2.26 6.84 -5.82
CA VAL A 400 -2.56 5.75 -6.74
C VAL A 400 -3.99 5.81 -7.26
N ASP A 401 -4.22 5.36 -8.48
CA ASP A 401 -5.57 4.96 -8.90
C ASP A 401 -5.79 3.48 -8.52
N ALA A 402 -6.96 3.17 -7.96
CA ALA A 402 -7.42 1.79 -7.91
C ALA A 402 -7.50 1.22 -9.32
N ILE A 403 -7.29 -0.10 -9.48
CA ILE A 403 -7.28 -0.73 -10.81
C ILE A 403 -8.59 -0.47 -11.57
N VAL A 404 -9.73 -0.51 -10.87
CA VAL A 404 -11.04 -0.20 -11.45
C VAL A 404 -11.16 1.26 -11.90
N VAL A 405 -10.51 2.21 -11.22
CA VAL A 405 -10.51 3.64 -11.60
C VAL A 405 -9.74 3.83 -12.91
N SER A 406 -8.55 3.22 -13.03
CA SER A 406 -7.78 3.23 -14.27
C SER A 406 -8.54 2.59 -15.43
N ARG A 407 -9.21 1.46 -15.20
CA ARG A 407 -10.06 0.78 -16.22
C ARG A 407 -11.23 1.66 -16.67
N ILE A 408 -11.89 2.34 -15.74
CA ILE A 408 -13.01 3.24 -16.03
C ILE A 408 -12.58 4.46 -16.86
N LEU A 409 -11.45 5.09 -16.51
CA LEU A 409 -10.87 6.18 -17.30
C LEU A 409 -10.48 5.71 -18.71
N ALA A 410 -9.82 4.55 -18.80
CA ALA A 410 -9.43 3.95 -20.07
C ALA A 410 -10.63 3.61 -20.98
N ALA A 411 -11.79 3.29 -20.41
CA ALA A 411 -13.04 3.05 -21.12
C ALA A 411 -13.81 4.32 -21.55
N GLY A 412 -13.25 5.51 -21.30
CA GLY A 412 -13.79 6.78 -21.80
C GLY A 412 -14.79 7.50 -20.89
N ALA A 413 -15.01 6.99 -19.67
CA ALA A 413 -15.87 7.65 -18.69
C ALA A 413 -15.25 8.95 -18.15
N THR A 414 -16.09 9.88 -17.72
CA THR A 414 -15.67 11.06 -16.95
C THR A 414 -15.97 10.85 -15.47
N ILE A 415 -14.93 10.77 -14.63
CA ILE A 415 -15.09 10.68 -13.18
C ILE A 415 -15.40 12.08 -12.64
N LYS A 416 -16.54 12.20 -11.96
CA LYS A 416 -17.08 13.48 -11.46
C LYS A 416 -16.77 13.76 -9.99
N GLY A 417 -16.21 12.79 -9.29
CA GLY A 417 -15.87 12.92 -7.88
C GLY A 417 -15.90 11.61 -7.12
N SER A 418 -15.59 11.70 -5.84
CA SER A 418 -15.84 10.64 -4.88
C SER A 418 -17.17 10.82 -4.18
N SER A 419 -17.95 9.75 -4.05
CA SER A 419 -19.26 9.75 -3.39
C SER A 419 -19.13 9.34 -1.92
N THR A 420 -19.80 10.06 -1.03
CA THR A 420 -19.86 9.80 0.42
C THR A 420 -20.14 8.32 0.69
N CYS A 421 -19.40 7.75 1.64
CA CYS A 421 -19.69 6.45 2.22
C CYS A 421 -19.86 6.57 3.74
N GLU A 422 -20.39 5.52 4.33
CA GLU A 422 -20.45 5.38 5.79
C GLU A 422 -19.05 5.31 6.40
N SER A 423 -18.90 5.73 7.66
CA SER A 423 -17.61 5.73 8.34
C SER A 423 -17.03 4.32 8.40
N PHE A 424 -15.83 4.14 7.83
CA PHE A 424 -15.17 2.85 7.57
C PHE A 424 -16.06 1.84 6.84
N CYS A 425 -17.00 2.32 6.02
CA CYS A 425 -18.00 1.49 5.35
C CYS A 425 -18.89 0.65 6.30
N ALA A 426 -18.90 0.95 7.61
CA ALA A 426 -19.42 0.08 8.66
C ALA A 426 -20.87 0.40 9.06
N SER A 427 -21.77 0.50 8.08
CA SER A 427 -23.22 0.66 8.30
C SER A 427 -24.02 0.30 7.04
N PRO A 428 -25.16 -0.42 7.17
CA PRO A 428 -26.11 -0.65 6.08
C PRO A 428 -27.10 0.51 5.88
N LEU A 429 -27.03 1.55 6.72
CA LEU A 429 -27.82 2.78 6.65
C LEU A 429 -26.90 3.96 6.32
N SER A 430 -27.46 5.16 6.17
CA SER A 430 -26.76 6.34 5.64
C SER A 430 -26.69 7.53 6.62
N PHE A 431 -26.24 7.29 7.85
CA PHE A 431 -26.21 8.33 8.90
C PHE A 431 -24.89 8.40 9.68
N THR A 432 -23.93 7.55 9.35
CA THR A 432 -22.71 7.37 10.12
C THR A 432 -21.49 8.05 9.53
N SER A 433 -21.61 8.63 8.32
CA SER A 433 -20.53 9.42 7.73
C SER A 433 -20.24 10.66 8.58
N ALA A 434 -18.96 11.01 8.72
CA ALA A 434 -18.52 12.17 9.47
C ALA A 434 -19.04 13.50 8.90
N THR A 435 -19.40 13.54 7.62
CA THR A 435 -19.99 14.71 6.97
C THR A 435 -21.49 14.87 7.26
N GLY A 436 -22.12 13.88 7.88
CA GLY A 436 -23.55 13.84 8.17
C GLY A 436 -24.30 12.76 7.40
N PRO A 437 -25.63 12.66 7.57
CA PRO A 437 -26.44 11.68 6.87
C PRO A 437 -26.49 11.94 5.36
N VAL A 438 -26.62 10.86 4.57
CA VAL A 438 -26.85 10.95 3.12
C VAL A 438 -28.32 10.66 2.85
N HIS A 439 -29.02 11.65 2.33
CA HIS A 439 -30.47 11.60 2.15
C HIS A 439 -30.87 10.80 0.91
N ASN A 440 -31.98 10.06 1.02
CA ASN A 440 -32.62 9.42 -0.12
C ASN A 440 -33.07 10.49 -1.13
N ALA A 441 -32.75 10.30 -2.41
CA ALA A 441 -33.07 11.27 -3.46
C ALA A 441 -34.59 11.47 -3.65
N LEU A 442 -35.40 10.44 -3.33
CA LEU A 442 -36.86 10.48 -3.42
C LEU A 442 -37.51 11.14 -2.21
N LEU A 443 -36.89 11.03 -1.03
CA LEU A 443 -37.45 11.52 0.22
C LEU A 443 -36.34 11.98 1.17
N HIS A 444 -36.19 13.30 1.29
CA HIS A 444 -35.20 13.89 2.17
C HIS A 444 -35.48 13.56 3.65
N GLY A 445 -34.43 13.33 4.46
CA GLY A 445 -34.56 12.89 5.85
C GLY A 445 -34.69 11.38 6.03
N TYR A 446 -34.80 10.63 4.93
CA TYR A 446 -34.80 9.16 4.92
C TYR A 446 -33.46 8.61 4.43
N THR A 447 -33.13 7.40 4.86
CA THR A 447 -31.90 6.70 4.48
C THR A 447 -31.83 6.42 2.98
N SER A 448 -30.69 6.70 2.37
CA SER A 448 -30.29 6.18 1.04
C SER A 448 -29.76 4.74 1.10
N GLY A 449 -29.62 4.16 2.30
CA GLY A 449 -28.91 2.90 2.55
C GLY A 449 -27.40 3.06 2.58
N GLY A 450 -26.68 2.04 3.02
CA GLY A 450 -25.23 2.10 3.17
C GLY A 450 -24.54 0.77 2.86
N SER A 451 -23.22 0.76 2.69
CA SER A 451 -22.33 1.91 2.84
C SER A 451 -22.03 2.72 1.58
N SER A 452 -22.52 2.30 0.40
CA SER A 452 -22.40 3.08 -0.86
C SER A 452 -23.52 4.13 -0.98
N SER A 453 -23.78 4.84 0.12
CA SER A 453 -24.91 5.75 0.31
C SER A 453 -24.92 6.88 -0.72
N GLY A 454 -23.79 7.60 -0.83
CA GLY A 454 -23.62 8.68 -1.80
C GLY A 454 -23.71 8.17 -3.24
N SER A 455 -23.12 7.01 -3.54
CA SER A 455 -23.12 6.42 -4.89
C SER A 455 -24.55 6.24 -5.41
N CYS A 456 -25.42 5.61 -4.62
CA CYS A 456 -26.80 5.36 -5.04
C CYS A 456 -27.66 6.62 -5.04
N ALA A 457 -27.47 7.54 -4.08
CA ALA A 457 -28.18 8.82 -4.07
C ALA A 457 -27.86 9.68 -5.30
N LEU A 458 -26.61 9.67 -5.78
CA LEU A 458 -26.21 10.39 -6.99
C LEU A 458 -26.81 9.79 -8.26
N VAL A 459 -26.78 8.47 -8.40
CA VAL A 459 -27.38 7.78 -9.55
C VAL A 459 -28.90 7.99 -9.59
N ALA A 460 -29.59 7.82 -8.46
CA ALA A 460 -31.02 8.10 -8.37
C ALA A 460 -31.32 9.58 -8.63
N GLY A 461 -30.51 10.50 -8.11
CA GLY A 461 -30.61 11.93 -8.40
C GLY A 461 -30.43 12.26 -9.89
N SER A 462 -29.56 11.54 -10.62
CA SER A 462 -29.43 11.69 -12.08
C SER A 462 -30.69 11.22 -12.83
N VAL A 463 -31.31 10.14 -12.38
CA VAL A 463 -32.60 9.69 -12.94
C VAL A 463 -33.67 10.76 -12.73
N LEU A 464 -33.80 11.28 -11.50
CA LEU A 464 -34.78 12.30 -11.17
C LEU A 464 -34.55 13.62 -11.93
N ASN A 465 -33.29 14.06 -12.08
CA ASN A 465 -32.95 15.26 -12.86
C ASN A 465 -33.42 15.18 -14.33
N ARG A 466 -33.50 13.98 -14.92
CA ARG A 466 -33.97 13.80 -16.30
C ARG A 466 -35.49 13.80 -16.43
N GLN A 467 -36.20 13.45 -15.35
CA GLN A 467 -37.65 13.23 -15.37
C GLN A 467 -38.46 14.36 -14.75
N SER A 468 -37.88 15.06 -13.77
CA SER A 468 -38.55 16.03 -12.93
C SER A 468 -38.19 17.47 -13.34
N LYS A 469 -39.07 18.44 -13.05
CA LYS A 469 -38.75 19.89 -13.16
C LYS A 469 -37.78 20.37 -12.07
N LYS A 470 -37.62 19.59 -11.00
CA LYS A 470 -36.70 19.85 -9.88
C LYS A 470 -35.30 19.38 -10.26
N VAL A 471 -34.34 20.30 -10.22
CA VAL A 471 -32.92 20.07 -10.49
C VAL A 471 -32.17 19.99 -9.16
N PHE A 472 -31.50 18.88 -8.90
CA PHE A 472 -30.77 18.59 -7.65
C PHE A 472 -29.26 18.89 -7.75
N GLY A 473 -28.88 19.80 -8.65
CA GLY A 473 -27.48 20.06 -8.97
C GLY A 473 -26.86 18.96 -9.84
N GLU A 474 -25.54 18.97 -9.96
CA GLU A 474 -24.81 18.02 -10.80
C GLU A 474 -24.64 16.67 -10.11
N THR A 475 -25.14 15.61 -10.77
CA THR A 475 -25.12 14.21 -10.31
C THR A 475 -24.23 13.34 -11.20
N ALA A 476 -24.27 12.01 -11.01
CA ALA A 476 -23.55 11.06 -11.86
C ALA A 476 -24.52 9.99 -12.39
N GLU A 477 -24.33 9.56 -13.63
CA GLU A 477 -25.20 8.55 -14.24
C GLU A 477 -24.90 7.14 -13.76
N LEU A 478 -23.64 6.90 -13.45
CA LEU A 478 -23.07 5.63 -13.03
C LEU A 478 -22.37 5.81 -11.69
N ALA A 479 -22.22 4.73 -10.94
CA ALA A 479 -21.30 4.70 -9.82
C ALA A 479 -20.67 3.32 -9.63
N ILE A 480 -19.57 3.28 -8.90
CA ILE A 480 -19.04 2.03 -8.34
C ILE A 480 -19.04 2.12 -6.82
N GLY A 481 -19.39 1.01 -6.19
CA GLY A 481 -19.41 0.86 -4.74
C GLY A 481 -18.60 -0.34 -4.26
N SER A 482 -18.60 -0.52 -2.94
CA SER A 482 -18.09 -1.73 -2.29
C SER A 482 -19.21 -2.43 -1.53
N ASP A 483 -19.18 -3.76 -1.48
CA ASP A 483 -20.20 -4.61 -0.88
C ASP A 483 -19.58 -5.66 0.04
N GLN A 484 -19.73 -5.46 1.35
CA GLN A 484 -19.24 -6.36 2.40
C GLN A 484 -20.33 -7.21 3.06
N ALA A 485 -21.55 -6.67 3.08
CA ALA A 485 -22.72 -7.28 3.68
C ALA A 485 -24.02 -6.85 2.97
N GLY A 486 -23.93 -6.33 1.74
CA GLY A 486 -25.03 -5.68 1.02
C GLY A 486 -24.77 -4.22 0.65
N SER A 487 -23.56 -3.70 0.84
CA SER A 487 -23.28 -2.26 0.72
C SER A 487 -23.39 -1.67 -0.69
N VAL A 488 -23.55 -2.48 -1.73
CA VAL A 488 -23.99 -2.04 -3.07
C VAL A 488 -25.49 -2.29 -3.24
N ARG A 489 -25.97 -3.48 -2.84
CA ARG A 489 -27.34 -3.95 -3.07
C ARG A 489 -28.41 -3.23 -2.24
N ILE A 490 -28.17 -3.01 -0.94
CA ILE A 490 -29.10 -2.34 -0.01
C ILE A 490 -29.34 -0.88 -0.42
N PRO A 491 -28.30 -0.04 -0.63
CA PRO A 491 -28.55 1.34 -1.05
C PRO A 491 -29.17 1.41 -2.45
N ALA A 492 -28.84 0.49 -3.36
CA ALA A 492 -29.53 0.40 -4.66
C ALA A 492 -31.02 0.04 -4.50
N CYS A 493 -31.34 -0.90 -3.61
CA CYS A 493 -32.71 -1.27 -3.25
C CYS A 493 -33.51 -0.05 -2.73
N PHE A 494 -32.98 0.69 -1.75
CA PHE A 494 -33.66 1.88 -1.21
C PHE A 494 -33.73 3.05 -2.19
N SER A 495 -32.83 3.09 -3.17
CA SER A 495 -32.77 4.13 -4.19
C SER A 495 -33.51 3.75 -5.46
N GLY A 496 -34.13 2.56 -5.55
CA GLY A 496 -34.89 2.14 -6.73
C GLY A 496 -34.04 1.98 -7.99
N ILE A 497 -32.78 1.55 -7.86
CA ILE A 497 -31.85 1.37 -8.98
C ILE A 497 -31.18 -0.01 -8.90
N TYR A 498 -30.36 -0.34 -9.89
CA TYR A 498 -29.63 -1.61 -9.94
C TYR A 498 -28.31 -1.51 -9.17
N GLY A 499 -27.97 -2.58 -8.46
CA GLY A 499 -26.68 -2.72 -7.80
C GLY A 499 -26.24 -4.17 -7.81
N LEU A 500 -25.15 -4.46 -8.52
CA LEU A 500 -24.60 -5.81 -8.63
C LEU A 500 -23.44 -5.98 -7.64
N LYS A 501 -23.51 -7.01 -6.80
CA LYS A 501 -22.34 -7.60 -6.16
C LYS A 501 -21.89 -8.80 -7.01
N PRO A 502 -20.82 -8.67 -7.82
CA PRO A 502 -20.38 -9.76 -8.70
C PRO A 502 -19.84 -10.96 -7.92
N THR A 503 -19.48 -12.02 -8.63
CA THR A 503 -18.74 -13.16 -8.05
C THR A 503 -17.49 -12.67 -7.29
N PHE A 504 -17.22 -13.25 -6.11
CA PHE A 504 -16.00 -12.94 -5.35
C PHE A 504 -14.75 -13.20 -6.21
N GLY A 505 -13.86 -12.22 -6.29
CA GLY A 505 -12.64 -12.31 -7.10
C GLY A 505 -12.83 -12.04 -8.60
N LEU A 506 -14.05 -11.69 -9.08
CA LEU A 506 -14.24 -11.29 -10.48
C LEU A 506 -13.74 -9.87 -10.78
N ILE A 507 -14.00 -8.92 -9.86
CA ILE A 507 -13.49 -7.55 -9.90
C ILE A 507 -12.36 -7.41 -8.87
N PRO A 508 -11.18 -6.88 -9.24
CA PRO A 508 -10.10 -6.65 -8.30
C PRO A 508 -10.48 -5.59 -7.26
N TYR A 509 -10.09 -5.83 -6.02
CA TYR A 509 -10.24 -4.91 -4.88
C TYR A 509 -8.97 -4.04 -4.68
N THR A 510 -7.95 -4.21 -5.50
CA THR A 510 -6.69 -3.44 -5.42
C THR A 510 -6.93 -1.94 -5.53
N GLY A 511 -6.45 -1.21 -4.52
CA GLY A 511 -6.67 0.23 -4.38
C GLY A 511 -7.96 0.62 -3.67
N ALA A 512 -8.76 -0.32 -3.15
CA ALA A 512 -9.85 -0.02 -2.24
C ALA A 512 -9.49 -0.40 -0.80
N ALA A 513 -9.96 0.37 0.18
CA ALA A 513 -9.76 0.06 1.58
C ALA A 513 -10.54 -1.21 1.98
N SER A 514 -9.83 -2.17 2.57
CA SER A 514 -10.34 -3.49 2.93
C SER A 514 -11.05 -3.44 4.28
N MET A 515 -12.24 -4.05 4.36
CA MET A 515 -12.90 -4.28 5.65
C MET A 515 -12.54 -5.65 6.21
N ASN A 516 -12.58 -6.67 5.35
CA ASN A 516 -12.08 -8.00 5.63
C ASN A 516 -11.91 -8.71 4.27
N PRO A 517 -10.70 -9.19 3.92
CA PRO A 517 -10.42 -9.76 2.61
C PRO A 517 -11.39 -10.86 2.15
N MET A 518 -12.00 -11.62 3.08
CA MET A 518 -12.94 -12.70 2.73
C MET A 518 -14.27 -12.22 2.16
N ILE A 519 -14.65 -10.96 2.40
CA ILE A 519 -15.97 -10.42 2.08
C ILE A 519 -15.91 -9.10 1.33
N ASP A 520 -14.75 -8.67 0.88
CA ASP A 520 -14.60 -7.43 0.13
C ASP A 520 -14.95 -7.64 -1.35
N HIS A 521 -16.01 -6.98 -1.82
CA HIS A 521 -16.41 -6.94 -3.23
C HIS A 521 -16.48 -5.48 -3.69
N LEU A 522 -16.08 -5.20 -4.94
CA LEU A 522 -16.49 -3.99 -5.65
C LEU A 522 -17.63 -4.33 -6.61
N GLY A 523 -18.52 -3.38 -6.86
CA GLY A 523 -19.71 -3.64 -7.67
C GLY A 523 -20.23 -2.41 -8.41
N PRO A 524 -20.80 -2.59 -9.61
CA PRO A 524 -21.40 -1.50 -10.37
C PRO A 524 -22.79 -1.13 -9.84
N ILE A 525 -23.11 0.17 -9.95
CA ILE A 525 -24.39 0.77 -9.58
C ILE A 525 -24.87 1.62 -10.75
N ALA A 526 -26.08 1.37 -11.23
CA ALA A 526 -26.64 2.11 -12.37
C ALA A 526 -28.18 2.09 -12.36
N SER A 527 -28.78 2.94 -13.18
CA SER A 527 -30.24 3.03 -13.34
C SER A 527 -30.82 2.04 -14.35
N THR A 528 -29.96 1.40 -15.16
CA THR A 528 -30.34 0.43 -16.20
C THR A 528 -29.45 -0.83 -16.11
N LEU A 529 -29.96 -1.95 -16.61
CA LEU A 529 -29.23 -3.21 -16.64
C LEU A 529 -28.07 -3.19 -17.66
N ASP A 530 -28.24 -2.48 -18.79
CA ASP A 530 -27.20 -2.28 -19.81
C ASP A 530 -25.96 -1.62 -19.22
N ASP A 531 -26.16 -0.63 -18.36
CA ASP A 531 -25.08 0.06 -17.67
C ASP A 531 -24.39 -0.81 -16.63
N ILE A 532 -25.13 -1.69 -15.94
CA ILE A 532 -24.55 -2.71 -15.06
C ILE A 532 -23.65 -3.65 -15.87
N ALA A 533 -24.12 -4.15 -17.01
CA ALA A 533 -23.35 -5.04 -17.88
C ALA A 533 -22.09 -4.34 -18.44
N ALA A 534 -22.21 -3.07 -18.86
CA ALA A 534 -21.08 -2.28 -19.36
C ALA A 534 -20.02 -2.04 -18.28
N LEU A 535 -20.43 -1.63 -17.06
CA LEU A 535 -19.49 -1.45 -15.96
C LEU A 535 -18.86 -2.76 -15.52
N LEU A 536 -19.63 -3.85 -15.45
CA LEU A 536 -19.09 -5.17 -15.11
C LEU A 536 -17.99 -5.59 -16.09
N LYS A 537 -18.22 -5.40 -17.40
CA LYS A 537 -17.22 -5.65 -18.44
C LYS A 537 -15.94 -4.83 -18.25
N VAL A 538 -16.08 -3.54 -17.94
CA VAL A 538 -14.93 -2.64 -17.74
C VAL A 538 -14.16 -2.98 -16.47
N MET A 539 -14.85 -3.34 -15.39
CA MET A 539 -14.24 -3.51 -14.08
C MET A 539 -13.64 -4.91 -13.87
N ALA A 540 -14.18 -5.95 -14.49
CA ALA A 540 -13.78 -7.34 -14.24
C ALA A 540 -12.41 -7.72 -14.81
N GLY A 541 -11.81 -8.77 -14.26
CA GLY A 541 -10.62 -9.44 -14.78
C GLY A 541 -9.37 -9.30 -13.91
N TYR A 542 -8.55 -10.34 -13.89
CA TYR A 542 -7.35 -10.49 -13.06
C TYR A 542 -6.38 -9.32 -13.22
N ASP A 543 -5.85 -8.81 -12.11
CA ASP A 543 -4.92 -7.67 -12.10
C ASP A 543 -3.48 -8.04 -11.71
N GLY A 544 -3.25 -9.26 -11.22
CA GLY A 544 -1.93 -9.72 -10.77
C GLY A 544 -1.52 -9.27 -9.36
N LEU A 545 -2.39 -8.55 -8.63
CA LEU A 545 -2.07 -7.91 -7.35
C LEU A 545 -3.03 -8.30 -6.21
N ASP A 546 -4.30 -8.57 -6.53
CA ASP A 546 -5.30 -8.86 -5.50
C ASP A 546 -5.31 -10.36 -5.13
N PRO A 547 -4.97 -10.74 -3.88
CA PRO A 547 -4.99 -12.14 -3.45
C PRO A 547 -6.40 -12.74 -3.37
N ARG A 548 -7.46 -11.94 -3.49
CA ARG A 548 -8.86 -12.42 -3.55
C ARG A 548 -9.19 -13.09 -4.88
N MET A 549 -8.40 -12.80 -5.91
CA MET A 549 -8.60 -13.35 -7.25
C MET A 549 -7.92 -14.71 -7.34
N THR A 550 -8.67 -15.71 -7.78
CA THR A 550 -8.24 -17.12 -7.81
C THR A 550 -7.90 -17.54 -9.24
N PRO A 551 -7.39 -18.76 -9.49
CA PRO A 551 -7.17 -19.25 -10.85
C PRO A 551 -8.42 -19.26 -11.75
N GLU A 552 -9.63 -19.22 -11.17
CA GLU A 552 -10.91 -19.10 -11.87
C GLU A 552 -11.22 -17.67 -12.32
N SER A 553 -10.57 -16.65 -11.74
CA SER A 553 -10.72 -15.26 -12.17
C SER A 553 -10.22 -15.12 -13.62
N PRO A 554 -11.04 -14.61 -14.55
CA PRO A 554 -10.64 -14.51 -15.94
C PRO A 554 -9.51 -13.49 -16.11
N LEU A 555 -8.55 -13.77 -17.00
CA LEU A 555 -7.66 -12.71 -17.49
C LEU A 555 -8.50 -11.62 -18.16
N ILE A 556 -8.01 -10.37 -18.18
CA ILE A 556 -8.73 -9.23 -18.78
C ILE A 556 -9.24 -9.55 -20.20
N ALA A 557 -8.41 -10.20 -21.02
CA ALA A 557 -8.76 -10.58 -22.40
C ALA A 557 -9.83 -11.69 -22.50
N GLN A 558 -10.09 -12.40 -21.41
CA GLN A 558 -11.06 -13.51 -21.31
C GLN A 558 -12.33 -13.12 -20.55
N VAL A 559 -12.43 -11.87 -20.07
CA VAL A 559 -13.65 -11.36 -19.44
C VAL A 559 -14.80 -11.45 -20.44
N LYS A 560 -15.91 -12.07 -20.03
CA LYS A 560 -17.11 -12.24 -20.86
C LYS A 560 -17.63 -10.88 -21.33
N ASP A 561 -18.19 -10.83 -22.53
CA ASP A 561 -18.80 -9.62 -23.08
C ASP A 561 -20.25 -9.47 -22.57
N TYR A 562 -20.38 -9.04 -21.31
CA TYR A 562 -21.70 -8.92 -20.67
C TYR A 562 -22.70 -8.03 -21.43
N PRO A 563 -22.31 -6.87 -22.00
CA PRO A 563 -23.20 -6.07 -22.85
C PRO A 563 -23.72 -6.85 -24.06
N GLN A 564 -22.83 -7.53 -24.79
CA GLN A 564 -23.22 -8.34 -25.95
C GLN A 564 -24.13 -9.50 -25.54
N ILE A 565 -23.79 -10.22 -24.46
CA ILE A 565 -24.60 -11.32 -23.93
C ILE A 565 -26.02 -10.85 -23.59
N LEU A 566 -26.15 -9.69 -22.91
CA LEU A 566 -27.45 -9.11 -22.58
C LEU A 566 -28.24 -8.73 -23.84
N GLY A 567 -27.58 -8.10 -24.82
CA GLY A 567 -28.20 -7.70 -26.09
C GLY A 567 -28.74 -8.89 -26.89
N ASP A 568 -27.92 -9.92 -27.06
CA ASP A 568 -28.28 -11.15 -27.76
C ASP A 568 -29.42 -11.88 -27.04
N PHE A 569 -29.36 -11.94 -25.71
CA PHE A 569 -30.41 -12.55 -24.91
C PHE A 569 -31.75 -11.83 -25.07
N ARG A 570 -31.79 -10.49 -24.92
CA ARG A 570 -33.02 -9.70 -25.15
C ARG A 570 -33.57 -9.86 -26.56
N HIS A 571 -32.69 -9.91 -27.58
CA HIS A 571 -33.11 -10.18 -28.95
C HIS A 571 -33.81 -11.54 -29.05
N SER A 572 -33.22 -12.59 -28.46
CA SER A 572 -33.80 -13.94 -28.48
C SER A 572 -35.16 -14.04 -27.79
N VAL A 573 -35.38 -13.25 -26.73
CA VAL A 573 -36.67 -13.18 -26.01
C VAL A 573 -37.74 -12.48 -26.86
N SER A 574 -37.35 -11.42 -27.59
CA SER A 574 -38.28 -10.60 -28.38
C SER A 574 -38.82 -11.29 -29.64
N THR A 575 -38.04 -12.16 -30.30
CA THR A 575 -38.37 -12.65 -31.65
C THR A 575 -39.33 -13.85 -31.68
N LYS A 576 -39.67 -14.50 -30.55
CA LYS A 576 -40.51 -15.72 -30.45
C LYS A 576 -40.14 -16.92 -31.36
N ASP A 577 -39.14 -16.78 -32.23
CA ASP A 577 -38.72 -17.76 -33.25
C ASP A 577 -37.70 -18.79 -32.73
N GLY A 578 -37.26 -18.70 -31.49
CA GLY A 578 -36.35 -19.65 -30.85
C GLY A 578 -36.97 -20.24 -29.59
N GLN A 579 -36.65 -21.50 -29.29
CA GLN A 579 -36.82 -22.07 -27.95
C GLN A 579 -35.98 -21.22 -26.97
N THR A 580 -36.56 -20.16 -26.42
CA THR A 580 -35.95 -19.43 -25.31
C THR A 580 -35.74 -20.45 -24.20
N ARG A 581 -34.51 -20.54 -23.68
CA ARG A 581 -34.20 -21.40 -22.54
C ARG A 581 -35.14 -20.99 -21.41
N GLN A 582 -36.10 -21.85 -21.08
CA GLN A 582 -36.95 -21.65 -19.91
C GLN A 582 -36.04 -21.66 -18.68
N MET A 583 -35.85 -20.49 -18.07
CA MET A 583 -35.08 -20.38 -16.84
C MET A 583 -35.94 -20.89 -15.68
N LYS A 584 -35.30 -21.66 -14.80
CA LYS A 584 -35.83 -22.10 -13.51
C LYS A 584 -35.39 -21.10 -12.45
N ILE A 585 -36.37 -20.47 -11.82
CA ILE A 585 -36.16 -19.40 -10.86
C ILE A 585 -36.53 -19.93 -9.47
N GLY A 586 -35.53 -20.07 -8.61
CA GLY A 586 -35.71 -20.58 -7.26
C GLY A 586 -36.15 -19.50 -6.29
N PHE A 587 -37.32 -19.62 -5.71
CA PHE A 587 -37.79 -18.77 -4.63
C PHE A 587 -37.27 -19.30 -3.29
N LEU A 588 -36.31 -18.61 -2.66
CA LEU A 588 -35.68 -19.09 -1.42
C LEU A 588 -36.57 -18.81 -0.21
N LYS A 589 -37.28 -19.83 0.27
CA LYS A 589 -38.31 -19.71 1.31
C LYS A 589 -37.82 -19.00 2.57
N GLU A 590 -36.68 -19.44 3.09
CA GLU A 590 -36.11 -18.93 4.34
C GLU A 590 -35.82 -17.41 4.31
N SER A 591 -35.56 -16.85 3.12
CA SER A 591 -35.27 -15.41 2.97
C SER A 591 -36.49 -14.50 3.19
N PHE A 592 -37.70 -15.07 3.23
CA PHE A 592 -38.95 -14.34 3.50
C PHE A 592 -39.38 -14.44 4.97
N ASP A 593 -38.70 -15.26 5.75
CA ASP A 593 -38.96 -15.52 7.17
C ASP A 593 -37.87 -14.95 8.08
N ILE A 594 -36.97 -14.12 7.54
CA ILE A 594 -35.94 -13.45 8.34
C ILE A 594 -36.56 -12.46 9.35
N PRO A 595 -35.95 -12.30 10.53
CA PRO A 595 -36.39 -11.29 11.49
C PRO A 595 -36.35 -9.87 10.89
N GLY A 596 -37.44 -9.12 11.08
CA GLY A 596 -37.54 -7.70 10.70
C GLY A 596 -38.11 -7.42 9.32
N ILE A 597 -38.42 -8.43 8.49
CA ILE A 597 -39.07 -8.22 7.20
C ILE A 597 -40.51 -7.73 7.36
N SER A 598 -40.88 -6.67 6.65
CA SER A 598 -42.23 -6.12 6.63
C SER A 598 -43.15 -6.97 5.73
N SER A 599 -44.44 -7.03 6.07
CA SER A 599 -45.46 -7.71 5.26
C SER A 599 -45.52 -7.14 3.86
N GLU A 600 -45.44 -5.82 3.73
CA GLU A 600 -45.52 -5.12 2.45
C GLU A 600 -44.36 -5.52 1.53
N VAL A 601 -43.13 -5.57 2.06
CA VAL A 601 -41.96 -6.01 1.28
C VAL A 601 -42.09 -7.47 0.89
N ARG A 602 -42.41 -8.35 1.85
CA ARG A 602 -42.58 -9.79 1.62
C ARG A 602 -43.58 -10.06 0.50
N GLU A 603 -44.77 -9.50 0.64
CA GLU A 603 -45.88 -9.70 -0.30
C GLU A 603 -45.58 -9.07 -1.66
N LYS A 604 -45.02 -7.86 -1.70
CA LYS A 604 -44.71 -7.17 -2.96
C LYS A 604 -43.66 -7.94 -3.77
N VAL A 605 -42.58 -8.40 -3.14
CA VAL A 605 -41.54 -9.18 -3.83
C VAL A 605 -42.11 -10.50 -4.32
N GLN A 606 -42.86 -11.22 -3.48
CA GLN A 606 -43.53 -12.47 -3.85
C GLN A 606 -44.45 -12.31 -5.05
N GLN A 607 -45.38 -11.36 -4.97
CA GLN A 607 -46.39 -11.13 -6.00
C GLN A 607 -45.72 -10.72 -7.32
N THR A 608 -44.78 -9.78 -7.25
CA THR A 608 -44.22 -9.18 -8.46
C THR A 608 -43.24 -10.11 -9.17
N ALA A 609 -42.39 -10.83 -8.42
CA ALA A 609 -41.50 -11.85 -9.01
C ALA A 609 -42.32 -12.94 -9.72
N ARG A 610 -43.31 -13.53 -9.03
CA ARG A 610 -44.13 -14.59 -9.61
C ARG A 610 -44.92 -14.13 -10.83
N SER A 611 -45.47 -12.92 -10.79
CA SER A 611 -46.25 -12.37 -11.91
C SER A 611 -45.37 -12.10 -13.12
N ALA A 612 -44.22 -11.42 -12.94
CA ALA A 612 -43.33 -11.06 -14.04
C ALA A 612 -42.71 -12.30 -14.72
N PHE A 613 -42.16 -13.23 -13.93
CA PHE A 613 -41.55 -14.44 -14.50
C PHE A 613 -42.56 -15.37 -15.18
N ALA A 614 -43.82 -15.40 -14.71
CA ALA A 614 -44.88 -16.16 -15.37
C ALA A 614 -45.22 -15.62 -16.77
N VAL A 615 -45.18 -14.30 -16.98
CA VAL A 615 -45.46 -13.67 -18.29
C VAL A 615 -44.47 -14.13 -19.36
N VAL A 616 -43.20 -14.27 -19.01
CA VAL A 616 -42.13 -14.71 -19.90
C VAL A 616 -41.93 -16.23 -19.93
N GLY A 617 -42.80 -16.98 -19.25
CA GLY A 617 -42.80 -18.45 -19.25
C GLY A 617 -41.66 -19.10 -18.46
N ALA A 618 -41.05 -18.38 -17.50
CA ALA A 618 -40.05 -18.94 -16.59
C ALA A 618 -40.73 -19.78 -15.49
N GLU A 619 -40.08 -20.88 -15.07
CA GLU A 619 -40.60 -21.78 -14.05
C GLU A 619 -40.15 -21.31 -12.66
N MET A 620 -41.09 -20.90 -11.81
CA MET A 620 -40.82 -20.51 -10.42
C MET A 620 -40.92 -21.73 -9.50
N ILE A 621 -39.84 -22.06 -8.78
CA ILE A 621 -39.74 -23.23 -7.90
C ILE A 621 -39.45 -22.78 -6.48
N ASP A 622 -40.20 -23.25 -5.49
CA ASP A 622 -39.88 -22.97 -4.09
C ASP A 622 -38.70 -23.83 -3.63
N ILE A 623 -37.59 -23.18 -3.25
CA ILE A 623 -36.36 -23.81 -2.81
C ILE A 623 -36.19 -23.60 -1.30
N SER A 624 -35.74 -24.64 -0.60
CA SER A 624 -35.40 -24.58 0.83
C SER A 624 -33.90 -24.65 1.00
N ILE A 625 -33.33 -23.67 1.70
CA ILE A 625 -31.96 -23.72 2.21
C ILE A 625 -32.01 -23.29 3.67
N PRO A 626 -32.27 -24.22 4.62
CA PRO A 626 -32.40 -23.89 6.04
C PRO A 626 -31.21 -23.09 6.60
N MET A 627 -30.00 -23.40 6.13
CA MET A 627 -28.76 -22.70 6.51
C MET A 627 -28.73 -21.22 6.12
N HIS A 628 -29.63 -20.75 5.25
CA HIS A 628 -29.76 -19.31 4.96
C HIS A 628 -30.03 -18.51 6.24
N LEU A 629 -30.85 -19.04 7.16
CA LEU A 629 -31.13 -18.41 8.45
C LEU A 629 -29.92 -18.38 9.39
N GLU A 630 -28.96 -19.31 9.21
CA GLU A 630 -27.68 -19.31 9.93
C GLU A 630 -26.65 -18.35 9.29
N GLY A 631 -26.87 -17.96 8.03
CA GLY A 631 -25.94 -17.16 7.24
C GLY A 631 -25.42 -15.90 7.94
N PRO A 632 -26.27 -15.06 8.56
CA PRO A 632 -25.82 -13.87 9.30
C PRO A 632 -24.93 -14.20 10.51
N THR A 633 -25.23 -15.30 11.20
CA THR A 633 -24.40 -15.80 12.31
C THR A 633 -23.04 -16.27 11.80
N ILE A 634 -23.02 -17.01 10.69
CA ILE A 634 -21.79 -17.50 10.04
C ILE A 634 -20.93 -16.32 9.55
N TRP A 635 -21.53 -15.33 8.88
CA TRP A 635 -20.85 -14.11 8.45
C TRP A 635 -20.25 -13.37 9.65
N THR A 636 -21.01 -13.20 10.74
CA THR A 636 -20.53 -12.50 11.93
C THR A 636 -19.37 -13.25 12.59
N ALA A 637 -19.52 -14.56 12.80
CA ALA A 637 -18.52 -15.39 13.48
C ALA A 637 -17.26 -15.65 12.65
N SER A 638 -17.28 -15.44 11.33
CA SER A 638 -16.09 -15.57 10.48
C SER A 638 -15.39 -14.24 10.23
N THR A 639 -16.07 -13.10 10.38
CA THR A 639 -15.51 -11.81 9.97
C THR A 639 -15.24 -10.87 11.14
N ARG A 640 -16.10 -10.86 12.17
CA ARG A 640 -16.08 -9.82 13.21
C ARG A 640 -14.88 -9.90 14.15
N LEU A 641 -14.29 -11.09 14.34
CA LEU A 641 -13.18 -11.31 15.26
C LEU A 641 -11.90 -10.62 14.79
N SER A 642 -11.68 -10.57 13.48
CA SER A 642 -10.49 -10.00 12.83
C SER A 642 -10.79 -8.74 12.01
N MET A 643 -12.04 -8.27 11.95
CA MET A 643 -12.43 -7.12 11.12
C MET A 643 -11.66 -5.84 11.45
N SER A 644 -11.37 -5.57 12.73
CA SER A 644 -10.61 -4.36 13.11
C SER A 644 -9.15 -4.41 12.68
N ASP A 645 -8.58 -5.61 12.51
CA ASP A 645 -7.19 -5.81 12.06
C ASP A 645 -7.01 -5.32 10.62
N TRP A 646 -8.02 -5.51 9.77
CA TRP A 646 -8.01 -5.03 8.38
C TRP A 646 -8.53 -3.60 8.28
N LEU A 647 -9.75 -3.37 8.76
CA LEU A 647 -10.48 -2.13 8.53
C LEU A 647 -9.90 -0.90 9.24
N CYS A 648 -9.43 -1.09 10.48
CA CYS A 648 -9.04 0.03 11.35
C CYS A 648 -7.53 0.08 11.60
N GLN A 649 -6.85 -1.05 11.47
CA GLN A 649 -5.40 -1.19 11.68
C GLN A 649 -4.61 -1.32 10.38
N GLU A 650 -5.29 -1.52 9.24
CA GLU A 650 -4.66 -1.64 7.92
C GLU A 650 -3.59 -2.73 7.88
N LYS A 651 -3.77 -3.82 8.64
CA LYS A 651 -2.83 -4.94 8.60
C LYS A 651 -2.83 -5.60 7.21
N PRO A 652 -1.71 -6.21 6.78
CA PRO A 652 -1.68 -7.03 5.57
C PRO A 652 -2.28 -8.42 5.79
N SER A 653 -3.06 -8.90 4.81
CA SER A 653 -3.92 -10.12 4.89
C SER A 653 -3.24 -11.46 5.25
N GLY A 654 -1.93 -11.47 5.44
CA GLY A 654 -1.09 -12.68 5.46
C GLY A 654 -0.74 -13.22 4.07
N HIS A 655 -1.51 -12.86 3.04
CA HIS A 655 -1.16 -13.05 1.64
C HIS A 655 -0.44 -11.82 1.11
N LEU A 656 0.34 -12.00 0.04
CA LEU A 656 0.95 -10.88 -0.68
C LEU A 656 -0.18 -9.97 -1.21
N SER A 657 -0.27 -8.76 -0.69
CA SER A 657 -1.31 -7.79 -1.01
C SER A 657 -0.73 -6.39 -1.12
N TYR A 658 -1.20 -5.60 -2.08
CA TYR A 658 -0.84 -4.20 -2.20
C TYR A 658 -1.86 -3.32 -1.44
N LEU A 659 -1.46 -2.77 -0.30
CA LEU A 659 -2.26 -1.79 0.45
C LEU A 659 -1.91 -0.36 -0.01
N PRO A 660 -2.90 0.54 -0.15
CA PRO A 660 -2.62 1.91 -0.58
C PRO A 660 -1.69 2.65 0.41
N PRO A 661 -0.53 3.16 -0.03
CA PRO A 661 0.54 3.63 0.87
C PRO A 661 0.23 4.95 1.58
N HIS A 662 -0.73 5.73 1.07
CA HIS A 662 -1.17 6.98 1.69
C HIS A 662 -2.11 6.76 2.89
N MET A 663 -2.65 5.55 3.06
CA MET A 663 -3.47 5.22 4.22
C MET A 663 -2.56 4.74 5.35
N GLN A 664 -2.62 5.42 6.49
CA GLN A 664 -1.84 5.09 7.68
C GLN A 664 -2.68 5.37 8.93
N ALA A 665 -3.61 4.47 9.21
CA ALA A 665 -4.42 4.57 10.43
C ALA A 665 -3.53 4.43 11.68
N ARG A 666 -3.59 5.41 12.59
CA ARG A 666 -2.85 5.36 13.85
C ARG A 666 -3.47 4.33 14.79
N TRP A 667 -2.65 3.41 15.29
CA TRP A 667 -3.07 2.37 16.24
C TRP A 667 -2.10 2.23 17.42
N PRO A 668 -2.58 1.96 18.66
CA PRO A 668 -4.00 1.90 19.07
C PRO A 668 -4.70 3.26 19.03
N PRO A 669 -6.05 3.30 18.96
CA PRO A 669 -6.78 4.57 18.95
C PRO A 669 -6.62 5.28 20.30
N SER A 670 -6.43 6.60 20.27
CA SER A 670 -6.45 7.43 21.49
C SER A 670 -7.88 7.61 22.01
N GLN A 671 -8.03 8.07 23.26
CA GLN A 671 -9.33 8.44 23.83
C GLN A 671 -10.08 9.44 22.94
N GLU A 672 -9.37 10.45 22.43
CA GLU A 672 -9.93 11.44 21.50
C GLU A 672 -10.51 10.80 20.22
N LYS A 673 -9.78 9.85 19.62
CA LYS A 673 -10.26 9.13 18.42
C LYS A 673 -11.47 8.25 18.74
N PHE A 674 -11.47 7.59 19.91
CA PHE A 674 -12.61 6.80 20.36
C PHE A 674 -13.85 7.67 20.57
N ASP A 675 -13.71 8.83 21.20
CA ASP A 675 -14.80 9.79 21.41
C ASP A 675 -15.33 10.34 20.08
N ALA A 676 -14.43 10.63 19.15
CA ALA A 676 -14.77 11.07 17.80
C ALA A 676 -15.58 10.00 17.05
N LEU A 677 -15.14 8.74 17.06
CA LEU A 677 -15.84 7.61 16.46
C LEU A 677 -17.22 7.39 17.10
N THR A 678 -17.31 7.35 18.42
CA THR A 678 -18.58 7.04 19.13
C THR A 678 -19.61 8.16 19.07
N SER A 679 -19.18 9.42 18.89
CA SER A 679 -20.08 10.56 18.77
C SER A 679 -21.00 10.44 17.54
N THR A 680 -20.47 9.95 16.42
CA THR A 680 -21.13 9.85 15.11
C THR A 680 -21.48 8.41 14.73
N ASN A 681 -20.54 7.47 14.88
CA ASN A 681 -20.70 6.05 14.54
C ASN A 681 -20.20 5.10 15.65
N PRO A 682 -21.06 4.69 16.60
CA PRO A 682 -20.69 3.68 17.60
C PRO A 682 -20.41 2.28 17.00
N GLY A 683 -20.74 2.03 15.73
CA GLY A 683 -20.53 0.73 15.07
C GLY A 683 -19.05 0.39 14.87
N VAL A 684 -18.23 1.37 14.49
CA VAL A 684 -16.77 1.17 14.35
C VAL A 684 -16.11 0.91 15.70
N ALA A 685 -16.51 1.67 16.74
CA ALA A 685 -16.06 1.42 18.11
C ALA A 685 -16.45 0.00 18.57
N ASN A 686 -17.66 -0.46 18.25
CA ASN A 686 -18.07 -1.83 18.54
C ASN A 686 -17.23 -2.88 17.80
N ILE A 687 -16.82 -2.63 16.55
CA ILE A 687 -15.90 -3.52 15.80
C ILE A 687 -14.55 -3.63 16.50
N ILE A 688 -13.97 -2.49 16.91
CA ILE A 688 -12.70 -2.43 17.63
C ILE A 688 -12.79 -3.22 18.94
N LEU A 689 -13.80 -2.95 19.75
CA LEU A 689 -14.02 -3.62 21.03
C LEU A 689 -14.31 -5.12 20.86
N SER A 690 -15.05 -5.50 19.80
CA SER A 690 -15.35 -6.90 19.50
C SER A 690 -14.09 -7.71 19.20
N ALA A 691 -13.14 -7.15 18.45
CA ALA A 691 -11.88 -7.82 18.14
C ALA A 691 -11.02 -8.03 19.39
N GLU A 692 -10.91 -7.02 20.25
CA GLU A 692 -10.16 -7.15 21.51
C GLU A 692 -10.85 -8.08 22.51
N PHE A 693 -12.19 -8.05 22.57
CA PHE A 693 -12.97 -9.03 23.33
C PHE A 693 -12.73 -10.45 22.81
N ALA A 694 -12.75 -10.65 21.49
CA ALA A 694 -12.53 -11.93 20.85
C ALA A 694 -11.12 -12.47 21.16
N LYS A 695 -10.06 -11.69 20.97
CA LYS A 695 -8.67 -12.11 21.28
C LYS A 695 -8.51 -12.65 22.70
N LYS A 696 -9.23 -12.08 23.68
CA LYS A 696 -9.14 -12.47 25.10
C LYS A 696 -10.07 -13.62 25.48
N ASN A 697 -11.25 -13.71 24.88
CA ASN A 697 -12.32 -14.60 25.35
C ASN A 697 -12.72 -15.68 24.34
N ILE A 698 -12.31 -15.55 23.09
CA ILE A 698 -12.68 -16.41 21.96
C ILE A 698 -11.38 -16.88 21.29
N GLY A 699 -11.00 -18.13 21.55
CA GLY A 699 -9.80 -18.69 20.93
C GLY A 699 -9.91 -18.85 19.39
N PRO A 700 -8.77 -18.92 18.68
CA PRO A 700 -8.71 -18.96 17.20
C PRO A 700 -9.43 -20.18 16.59
N ALA A 701 -9.64 -21.24 17.37
CA ALA A 701 -10.35 -22.44 16.92
C ALA A 701 -11.81 -22.17 16.53
N LEU A 702 -12.47 -21.18 17.14
CA LEU A 702 -13.86 -20.84 16.81
C LEU A 702 -13.97 -20.12 15.47
N GLU A 703 -13.07 -19.16 15.18
CA GLU A 703 -13.00 -18.50 13.87
C GLU A 703 -12.70 -19.53 12.77
N ALA A 704 -11.75 -20.45 13.01
CA ALA A 704 -11.48 -21.55 12.10
C ALA A 704 -12.71 -22.45 11.86
N LYS A 705 -13.55 -22.68 12.89
CA LYS A 705 -14.82 -23.39 12.73
C LYS A 705 -15.83 -22.57 11.93
N ALA A 706 -15.90 -21.25 12.13
CA ALA A 706 -16.77 -20.38 11.36
C ALA A 706 -16.38 -20.38 9.88
N HIS A 707 -15.09 -20.39 9.54
CA HIS A 707 -14.63 -20.55 8.15
C HIS A 707 -15.08 -21.88 7.55
N ARG A 708 -15.03 -22.99 8.31
CA ARG A 708 -15.60 -24.27 7.85
C ARG A 708 -17.12 -24.19 7.62
N LYS A 709 -17.86 -23.47 8.48
CA LYS A 709 -19.30 -23.20 8.28
C LYS A 709 -19.56 -22.33 7.04
N VAL A 710 -18.64 -21.46 6.64
CA VAL A 710 -18.74 -20.71 5.37
C VAL A 710 -18.70 -21.67 4.18
N PHE A 711 -17.78 -22.65 4.17
CA PHE A 711 -17.73 -23.66 3.11
C PHE A 711 -19.00 -24.50 3.06
N GLU A 712 -19.53 -24.91 4.21
CA GLU A 712 -20.81 -25.63 4.28
C GLU A 712 -21.98 -24.78 3.76
N LEU A 713 -22.02 -23.48 4.10
CA LEU A 713 -23.04 -22.57 3.61
C LEU A 713 -22.96 -22.36 2.10
N ARG A 714 -21.73 -22.26 1.55
CA ARG A 714 -21.50 -22.17 0.11
C ARG A 714 -22.03 -23.41 -0.59
N ALA A 715 -21.64 -24.60 -0.13
CA ALA A 715 -22.11 -25.86 -0.68
C ALA A 715 -23.64 -25.97 -0.68
N ALA A 716 -24.31 -25.50 0.37
CA ALA A 716 -25.78 -25.52 0.44
C ALA A 716 -26.45 -24.61 -0.62
N TYR A 717 -25.83 -23.49 -1.00
CA TYR A 717 -26.31 -22.67 -2.12
C TYR A 717 -25.98 -23.31 -3.47
N ASP A 718 -24.77 -23.84 -3.63
CA ASP A 718 -24.35 -24.52 -4.85
C ASP A 718 -25.28 -25.71 -5.16
N ASP A 719 -25.57 -26.55 -4.17
CA ASP A 719 -26.50 -27.69 -4.29
C ASP A 719 -27.90 -27.24 -4.73
N ALA A 720 -28.39 -26.12 -4.21
CA ALA A 720 -29.68 -25.57 -4.61
C ALA A 720 -29.66 -25.02 -6.03
N LEU A 721 -28.58 -24.34 -6.43
CA LEU A 721 -28.38 -23.78 -7.77
C LEU A 721 -28.13 -24.88 -8.82
N GLU A 722 -27.89 -26.13 -8.45
CA GLU A 722 -27.96 -27.25 -9.41
C GLU A 722 -29.39 -27.55 -9.89
N HIS A 723 -30.41 -27.08 -9.16
CA HIS A 723 -31.82 -27.32 -9.50
C HIS A 723 -32.51 -26.11 -10.15
N VAL A 724 -31.95 -24.91 -10.01
CA VAL A 724 -32.48 -23.65 -10.52
C VAL A 724 -31.35 -22.80 -11.10
N ASP A 725 -31.62 -21.99 -12.12
CA ASP A 725 -30.58 -21.14 -12.73
C ASP A 725 -30.20 -19.98 -11.79
N VAL A 726 -31.17 -19.44 -11.05
CA VAL A 726 -30.96 -18.36 -10.07
C VAL A 726 -31.88 -18.50 -8.86
N LEU A 727 -31.50 -17.90 -7.73
CA LEU A 727 -32.33 -17.75 -6.53
C LEU A 727 -32.87 -16.32 -6.39
N ILE A 728 -34.06 -16.19 -5.80
CA ILE A 728 -34.74 -14.93 -5.52
C ILE A 728 -34.93 -14.74 -4.01
N THR A 729 -34.58 -13.54 -3.53
CA THR A 729 -34.82 -13.10 -2.14
C THR A 729 -35.28 -11.63 -2.10
N PRO A 730 -35.90 -11.14 -1.02
CA PRO A 730 -36.00 -9.70 -0.76
C PRO A 730 -34.60 -9.11 -0.53
N CYS A 731 -34.34 -7.90 -1.04
CA CYS A 731 -33.03 -7.26 -0.83
C CYS A 731 -32.89 -6.64 0.56
N ALA A 732 -33.78 -5.70 0.90
CA ALA A 732 -33.88 -5.11 2.23
C ALA A 732 -35.20 -5.58 2.87
N PRO A 733 -35.26 -5.69 4.21
CA PRO A 733 -36.45 -6.18 4.89
C PRO A 733 -37.61 -5.15 4.94
N THR A 734 -37.31 -3.87 4.71
CA THR A 734 -38.28 -2.76 4.71
C THR A 734 -38.04 -1.87 3.49
N VAL A 735 -38.87 -0.84 3.30
CA VAL A 735 -38.49 0.34 2.49
C VAL A 735 -37.52 1.24 3.27
N ALA A 736 -37.02 2.30 2.63
CA ALA A 736 -36.20 3.30 3.31
C ALA A 736 -36.93 3.86 4.55
N MET A 737 -36.18 4.08 5.62
CA MET A 737 -36.67 4.59 6.90
C MET A 737 -36.07 5.95 7.24
N PRO A 738 -36.69 6.75 8.12
CA PRO A 738 -36.11 8.01 8.60
C PRO A 738 -34.72 7.79 9.18
N HIS A 739 -33.84 8.79 9.06
CA HIS A 739 -32.58 8.75 9.80
C HIS A 739 -32.86 8.71 11.32
N PRO A 740 -32.10 7.91 12.09
CA PRO A 740 -32.28 7.90 13.53
C PRO A 740 -31.97 9.29 14.11
N PRO A 741 -32.76 9.79 15.07
CA PRO A 741 -32.43 11.03 15.74
C PRO A 741 -31.10 10.87 16.47
N LEU A 742 -30.19 11.84 16.33
CA LEU A 742 -28.94 11.88 17.11
C LEU A 742 -29.16 12.47 18.52
N THR A 743 -30.21 13.25 18.66
CA THR A 743 -30.72 13.85 19.90
C THR A 743 -32.24 13.80 19.88
N ASP A 744 -32.85 13.52 21.03
CA ASP A 744 -34.30 13.56 21.19
C ASP A 744 -34.85 15.00 21.27
N SER A 745 -36.17 15.13 21.35
CA SER A 745 -36.87 16.41 21.44
C SER A 745 -36.58 17.22 22.72
N GLN A 746 -35.92 16.61 23.70
CA GLN A 746 -35.50 17.23 24.97
C GLN A 746 -34.00 17.55 24.98
N GLY A 747 -33.30 17.32 23.86
CA GLY A 747 -31.86 17.58 23.71
C GLY A 747 -30.96 16.48 24.28
N LYS A 748 -31.51 15.33 24.70
CA LYS A 748 -30.73 14.19 25.18
C LYS A 748 -30.15 13.45 23.98
N LYS A 749 -28.85 13.16 24.03
CA LYS A 749 -28.16 12.38 22.99
C LYS A 749 -28.67 10.93 22.96
N SER A 750 -28.88 10.40 21.77
CA SER A 750 -29.25 9.00 21.58
C SER A 750 -28.14 8.07 22.07
N THR A 751 -28.55 7.01 22.75
CA THR A 751 -27.68 5.94 23.26
C THR A 751 -27.09 5.11 22.11
N ILE A 752 -26.08 4.31 22.42
CA ILE A 752 -25.44 3.40 21.45
C ILE A 752 -26.47 2.42 20.86
N LEU A 753 -27.34 1.84 21.70
CA LEU A 753 -28.35 0.87 21.24
C LEU A 753 -29.44 1.53 20.39
N GLU A 754 -29.86 2.76 20.69
CA GLU A 754 -30.81 3.48 19.84
C GLU A 754 -30.22 3.78 18.45
N LYS A 755 -28.93 4.11 18.38
CA LYS A 755 -28.22 4.35 17.10
C LYS A 755 -27.98 3.05 16.30
N LEU A 756 -27.60 1.95 16.95
CA LEU A 756 -27.28 0.69 16.27
C LEU A 756 -28.49 -0.21 16.03
N GLY A 757 -29.53 -0.09 16.86
CA GLY A 757 -30.71 -0.93 16.83
C GLY A 757 -31.47 -0.85 15.51
N VAL A 758 -31.51 0.33 14.88
CA VAL A 758 -32.17 0.54 13.58
C VAL A 758 -31.53 -0.22 12.43
N ALA A 759 -30.26 -0.64 12.57
CA ALA A 759 -29.54 -1.39 11.55
C ALA A 759 -29.64 -2.92 11.73
N VAL A 760 -30.15 -3.39 12.86
CA VAL A 760 -30.20 -4.82 13.19
C VAL A 760 -31.08 -5.56 12.20
N GLY A 761 -30.56 -6.63 11.62
CA GLY A 761 -31.29 -7.49 10.69
C GLY A 761 -31.36 -7.00 9.24
N LEU A 762 -30.95 -5.75 8.94
CA LEU A 762 -31.00 -5.20 7.58
C LEU A 762 -30.16 -5.99 6.55
N THR A 763 -29.11 -6.67 7.00
CA THR A 763 -28.19 -7.41 6.13
C THR A 763 -28.48 -8.92 6.08
N ASN A 764 -29.57 -9.39 6.71
CA ASN A 764 -29.80 -10.82 6.89
C ASN A 764 -29.92 -11.59 5.56
N ASN A 765 -30.51 -10.98 4.54
CA ASN A 765 -30.63 -11.56 3.21
C ASN A 765 -29.44 -11.23 2.29
N THR A 766 -28.52 -10.35 2.67
CA THR A 766 -27.44 -9.89 1.77
C THR A 766 -26.08 -10.43 2.17
N CYS A 767 -25.75 -10.44 3.47
CA CYS A 767 -24.45 -10.87 3.98
C CYS A 767 -24.09 -12.35 3.75
N PRO A 768 -25.03 -13.32 3.68
CA PRO A 768 -24.68 -14.71 3.37
C PRO A 768 -24.01 -14.84 1.99
N PHE A 769 -24.40 -14.01 1.02
CA PHE A 769 -23.83 -14.01 -0.33
C PHE A 769 -22.47 -13.32 -0.43
N ASN A 770 -22.10 -12.49 0.55
CA ASN A 770 -20.74 -11.94 0.63
C ASN A 770 -19.74 -13.00 1.05
N VAL A 771 -20.05 -13.76 2.11
CA VAL A 771 -19.13 -14.76 2.66
C VAL A 771 -19.07 -16.02 1.80
N THR A 772 -20.16 -16.36 1.12
CA THR A 772 -20.14 -17.47 0.15
C THR A 772 -19.64 -17.05 -1.22
N GLY A 773 -19.68 -15.76 -1.55
CA GLY A 773 -19.09 -15.21 -2.77
C GLY A 773 -20.00 -15.18 -4.00
N HIS A 774 -21.16 -15.83 -3.97
CA HIS A 774 -22.14 -15.88 -5.07
C HIS A 774 -22.50 -14.49 -5.62
N PRO A 775 -22.61 -14.31 -6.95
CA PRO A 775 -23.06 -13.05 -7.53
C PRO A 775 -24.51 -12.76 -7.13
N ALA A 776 -24.81 -11.52 -6.78
CA ALA A 776 -26.13 -11.08 -6.34
C ALA A 776 -26.46 -9.68 -6.87
N LEU A 777 -27.57 -9.54 -7.60
CA LEU A 777 -28.04 -8.29 -8.18
C LEU A 777 -29.30 -7.82 -7.46
N SER A 778 -29.28 -6.60 -6.94
CA SER A 778 -30.50 -5.89 -6.52
C SER A 778 -31.21 -5.31 -7.73
N VAL A 779 -32.49 -5.63 -7.89
CA VAL A 779 -33.37 -5.19 -8.96
C VAL A 779 -34.60 -4.48 -8.35
N PRO A 780 -34.97 -3.29 -8.83
CA PRO A 780 -36.20 -2.62 -8.41
C PRO A 780 -37.43 -3.50 -8.67
N CYS A 781 -38.21 -3.78 -7.63
CA CYS A 781 -39.30 -4.74 -7.65
C CYS A 781 -40.68 -4.11 -7.36
N GLY A 782 -40.73 -2.85 -6.93
CA GLY A 782 -41.98 -2.11 -6.75
C GLY A 782 -41.81 -0.94 -5.80
N PHE A 783 -42.93 -0.48 -5.24
CA PHE A 783 -42.95 0.58 -4.24
C PHE A 783 -43.88 0.22 -3.09
N SER A 784 -43.65 0.83 -1.93
CA SER A 784 -44.59 0.89 -0.82
C SER A 784 -44.67 2.32 -0.28
N THR A 785 -45.87 2.71 0.15
CA THR A 785 -46.15 4.00 0.77
C THR A 785 -45.90 3.93 2.27
N VAL A 786 -45.21 4.93 2.82
CA VAL A 786 -45.11 5.10 4.27
C VAL A 786 -46.24 6.04 4.75
N PRO A 787 -46.92 5.76 5.87
CA PRO A 787 -48.06 6.56 6.33
C PRO A 787 -47.77 8.05 6.51
N GLU A 788 -46.53 8.39 6.89
CA GLU A 788 -46.10 9.76 7.12
C GLU A 788 -45.92 10.56 5.82
N HIS A 789 -45.72 9.87 4.69
CA HIS A 789 -45.51 10.47 3.36
C HIS A 789 -46.26 9.67 2.28
N PRO A 790 -47.60 9.71 2.25
CA PRO A 790 -48.39 8.93 1.28
C PRO A 790 -48.10 9.32 -0.17
N ASP A 791 -47.69 10.58 -0.41
CA ASP A 791 -47.38 11.12 -1.74
C ASP A 791 -45.95 10.81 -2.23
N ALA A 792 -45.12 10.16 -1.40
CA ALA A 792 -43.74 9.81 -1.71
C ALA A 792 -43.50 8.31 -1.56
N PRO A 793 -44.03 7.47 -2.47
CA PRO A 793 -43.81 6.02 -2.43
C PRO A 793 -42.33 5.69 -2.50
N LEU A 794 -41.88 4.78 -1.64
CA LEU A 794 -40.48 4.38 -1.51
C LEU A 794 -40.20 3.04 -2.21
N PRO A 795 -39.03 2.86 -2.84
CA PRO A 795 -38.73 1.67 -3.61
C PRO A 795 -38.57 0.41 -2.75
N ILE A 796 -38.97 -0.73 -3.34
CA ILE A 796 -38.72 -2.09 -2.85
C ILE A 796 -37.83 -2.79 -3.87
N GLY A 797 -36.79 -3.49 -3.39
CA GLY A 797 -35.87 -4.26 -4.22
C GLY A 797 -35.94 -5.76 -3.96
N MET A 798 -35.78 -6.53 -5.02
CA MET A 798 -35.56 -7.98 -5.05
C MET A 798 -34.08 -8.26 -5.30
N GLN A 799 -33.53 -9.35 -4.77
CA GLN A 799 -32.23 -9.88 -5.19
C GLN A 799 -32.40 -11.06 -6.14
N ILE A 800 -31.54 -11.12 -7.15
CA ILE A 800 -31.31 -12.28 -8.01
C ILE A 800 -29.90 -12.80 -7.73
N ILE A 801 -29.75 -14.07 -7.37
CA ILE A 801 -28.49 -14.69 -6.97
C ILE A 801 -28.18 -15.85 -7.91
N GLY A 802 -26.97 -15.89 -8.46
CA GLY A 802 -26.53 -16.91 -9.40
C GLY A 802 -25.43 -17.82 -8.86
N LYS A 803 -24.97 -18.75 -9.70
CA LYS A 803 -23.80 -19.58 -9.43
C LYS A 803 -22.52 -18.74 -9.43
N LEU A 804 -21.52 -19.20 -8.68
CA LEU A 804 -20.16 -18.64 -8.81
C LEU A 804 -19.71 -18.70 -10.27
N TRP A 805 -19.18 -17.57 -10.77
CA TRP A 805 -18.69 -17.41 -12.14
C TRP A 805 -19.75 -17.44 -13.25
N ASP A 806 -21.03 -17.38 -12.87
CA ASP A 806 -22.20 -17.28 -13.76
C ASP A 806 -22.98 -15.98 -13.53
N ASP A 807 -22.25 -14.86 -13.47
CA ASP A 807 -22.81 -13.52 -13.36
C ASP A 807 -23.76 -13.19 -14.54
N GLU A 808 -23.56 -13.81 -15.71
CA GLU A 808 -24.45 -13.62 -16.87
C GLU A 808 -25.86 -14.18 -16.62
N SER A 809 -26.03 -15.31 -15.94
CA SER A 809 -27.36 -15.83 -15.62
C SER A 809 -28.13 -14.89 -14.70
N VAL A 810 -27.44 -14.19 -13.80
CA VAL A 810 -28.04 -13.14 -12.96
C VAL A 810 -28.54 -11.97 -13.81
N ILE A 811 -27.75 -11.53 -14.79
CA ILE A 811 -28.11 -10.45 -15.73
C ILE A 811 -29.27 -10.88 -16.63
N MET A 812 -29.22 -12.09 -17.19
CA MET A 812 -30.29 -12.63 -18.05
C MET A 812 -31.62 -12.78 -17.29
N ALA A 813 -31.58 -13.28 -16.05
CA ALA A 813 -32.77 -13.36 -15.20
C ALA A 813 -33.35 -11.98 -14.87
N ALA A 814 -32.51 -10.97 -14.67
CA ALA A 814 -32.98 -9.59 -14.51
C ALA A 814 -33.64 -9.05 -15.79
N ALA A 815 -33.10 -9.36 -16.96
CA ALA A 815 -33.70 -8.98 -18.24
C ALA A 815 -35.06 -9.66 -18.47
N LEU A 816 -35.20 -10.95 -18.11
CA LEU A 816 -36.49 -11.64 -18.13
C LEU A 816 -37.50 -10.99 -17.17
N PHE A 817 -37.05 -10.57 -15.99
CA PHE A 817 -37.90 -9.86 -15.04
C PHE A 817 -38.35 -8.51 -15.59
N GLU A 818 -37.46 -7.72 -16.22
CA GLU A 818 -37.82 -6.46 -16.88
C GLU A 818 -38.89 -6.67 -17.97
N GLU A 819 -38.70 -7.65 -18.84
CA GLU A 819 -39.65 -7.98 -19.93
C GLU A 819 -41.03 -8.38 -19.39
N GLY A 820 -41.07 -9.19 -18.33
CA GLY A 820 -42.32 -9.69 -17.76
C GLY A 820 -43.18 -8.66 -17.02
N ARG A 821 -42.65 -7.47 -16.69
CA ARG A 821 -43.36 -6.46 -15.90
C ARG A 821 -44.27 -5.52 -16.70
N ASN A 822 -44.20 -5.49 -18.03
CA ASN A 822 -44.95 -4.58 -18.91
C ASN A 822 -44.78 -3.06 -18.64
N ASP A 823 -44.00 -2.64 -17.63
CA ASP A 823 -43.61 -1.23 -17.37
C ASP A 823 -42.33 -0.81 -18.12
N GLY A 824 -41.73 -1.74 -18.87
CA GLY A 824 -40.76 -1.50 -19.93
C GLY A 824 -39.34 -1.17 -19.47
N HIS A 825 -39.13 -0.60 -18.28
CA HIS A 825 -37.84 -0.29 -17.66
C HIS A 825 -37.99 -0.03 -16.14
N ASN A 826 -36.88 0.27 -15.43
CA ASN A 826 -36.81 0.62 -14.00
C ASN A 826 -38.09 1.34 -13.50
N PRO A 827 -38.74 0.92 -12.40
CA PRO A 827 -39.93 1.56 -11.85
C PRO A 827 -39.77 3.06 -11.56
N LEU A 828 -38.56 3.54 -11.24
CA LEU A 828 -38.29 4.99 -11.17
C LEU A 828 -38.43 5.69 -12.53
N LEU A 829 -38.10 4.99 -13.62
CA LEU A 829 -38.28 5.48 -14.98
C LEU A 829 -39.77 5.60 -15.37
N SER A 830 -40.67 4.82 -14.76
CA SER A 830 -42.09 4.73 -15.14
C SER A 830 -43.07 5.45 -14.19
N THR A 831 -42.84 5.49 -12.86
CA THR A 831 -43.85 5.96 -11.87
C THR A 831 -44.06 7.47 -11.78
N LEU A 832 -43.14 8.30 -12.26
CA LEU A 832 -43.34 9.76 -12.28
C LEU A 832 -44.04 10.27 -13.56
N GLY A 833 -44.21 9.40 -14.56
CA GLY A 833 -44.88 9.73 -15.82
C GLY A 833 -46.41 9.62 -15.82
N GLN A 834 -47.01 8.99 -14.79
CA GLN A 834 -48.44 8.64 -14.79
C GLN A 834 -49.37 9.60 -14.03
N ASN A 835 -48.87 10.62 -13.32
CA ASN A 835 -49.73 11.70 -12.77
C ASN A 835 -50.04 12.78 -13.82
N LYS A 836 -50.47 12.38 -15.02
CA LYS A 836 -51.10 13.25 -16.02
C LYS A 836 -52.52 12.73 -16.30
N GLY A 837 -53.47 13.20 -15.50
CA GLY A 837 -54.90 13.04 -15.76
C GLY A 837 -55.68 12.93 -14.45
N GLU A 838 -56.56 13.92 -14.23
CA GLU A 838 -57.57 14.01 -13.15
C GLU A 838 -57.10 14.60 -11.80
N GLU A 839 -56.82 15.92 -11.77
CA GLU A 839 -57.74 16.98 -11.31
C GLU A 839 -57.19 18.38 -11.65
#